data_AF-A0A1G9U4S3-F1
#
_entry.id   AF-A0A1G9U4S3-F1
#
_cell.length_a   1.000
_cell.length_b   1.000
_cell.length_c   1.000
_cell.angle_alpha   90.00
_cell.angle_beta   90.00
_cell.angle_gamma   90.00
#
_symmetry.space_group_name_H-M   'P 1'
#
loop_
_entity.id
_entity.type
_entity.pdbx_description
1 polymer ?
#
loop_
_entity_poly.entity_id
_entity_poly.type
_entity_poly.pdbx_seq_one_letter_code
_entity_poly.pdbx_strand_id
1 'polypeptide(L)'
;MRKAIRNTSLAVLLLSASVVTACTATHGAAASDQKPTEKVSLEGPKDSKEVETFANSVFADKMKKFNTVGSNFVVVKDGKVLLSKGYGYADREKKIPVDKDTIFQIGSVTKTFTALAAMQLVDQGKIDLKHDIQEYLGGMKVPNKTGKPLTMFDLLTYTSGVDLPDIVTDYSVEYLNKDISMKGYLNKNMPTVVRPPGEAYTYDNFGFMLAGYAVENVSGMPYSQYMEKNVFKPLGMNKTSVRLTPEILSNMAAHYGPSGELQPTMGTAPSEKPEGSITSTGEDMAKYLIMHLNKGEFEGKEIVSKKSIDLMHTYQVYADPTIPITTVGFEGYYNNVMNGQHVVLKGGNVPGHSSLIAILPEKNTAFYLSYNNDSMMSLDVYKAFMNHYFPKTVTTQPPTYSKVSKQAAQAYIGLYKNTRLYGVRTKISYADGDLFMETGTTGKHTLKMVHPLLFEDEAGNKMAFKKDKSGNITYFYYTNPNGVDFVAYAQKVKMKPAFSDVPNDSVYKSYIDNLNSLDIMGAKSGNRFDPKGKMTQGEFADVLLRAHGMHTFPDEFRENKKRMIAGVPNYQPKSLITRQMAAVMMQNLKHAAPGTNVKLTGKTDSWAVDAIAALVSQGIVDPDTKINPNQTVNFRSTQTLSRQEASALLDKAFGYYSLPIKP
;
A
#
# COMPACT_ATOMS: atom_id res chain seq x y z
N MET A 1 -4.41 -13.56 24.17
CA MET A 1 -4.18 -12.09 24.08
C MET A 1 -2.96 -11.55 24.85
N ARG A 2 -1.96 -12.36 25.27
CA ARG A 2 -0.78 -11.84 26.02
C ARG A 2 0.60 -12.26 25.50
N LYS A 3 0.74 -12.80 24.28
CA LYS A 3 2.06 -13.25 23.76
C LYS A 3 2.26 -13.24 22.24
N ALA A 4 1.46 -12.47 21.49
CA ALA A 4 1.53 -12.42 20.02
C ALA A 4 1.93 -11.02 19.47
N ILE A 5 2.58 -10.18 20.28
CA ILE A 5 3.16 -8.91 19.84
C ILE A 5 4.67 -9.00 20.07
N ARG A 6 5.31 -9.80 19.24
CA ARG A 6 6.76 -9.77 18.99
C ARG A 6 6.90 -10.19 17.54
N ASN A 7 7.47 -9.30 16.73
CA ASN A 7 7.89 -9.51 15.35
C ASN A 7 6.96 -8.94 14.26
N THR A 8 6.79 -7.63 14.25
CA THR A 8 7.05 -6.86 13.02
C THR A 8 8.44 -6.24 13.15
N SER A 9 9.45 -7.11 13.17
CA SER A 9 10.85 -6.70 13.12
C SER A 9 11.29 -6.68 11.67
N LEU A 10 11.73 -5.51 11.21
CA LEU A 10 12.71 -5.37 10.13
C LEU A 10 13.76 -6.48 10.28
N ALA A 11 13.74 -7.48 9.42
CA ALA A 11 14.80 -8.48 9.35
C ALA A 11 15.90 -7.94 8.42
N VAL A 12 16.83 -7.18 9.00
CA VAL A 12 18.13 -6.86 8.42
C VAL A 12 19.00 -8.11 8.51
N LEU A 13 19.30 -8.74 7.39
CA LEU A 13 20.26 -9.85 7.31
C LEU A 13 21.66 -9.27 7.05
N LEU A 14 22.42 -9.09 8.13
CA LEU A 14 23.88 -9.00 8.09
C LEU A 14 24.44 -10.43 8.17
N LEU A 15 25.15 -10.87 7.14
CA LEU A 15 26.01 -12.05 7.21
C LEU A 15 27.44 -11.61 6.88
N SER A 16 28.24 -11.56 7.94
CA SER A 16 29.69 -11.37 7.91
C SER A 16 30.40 -12.60 7.37
N ALA A 17 31.45 -12.34 6.60
CA ALA A 17 32.36 -13.30 6.01
C ALA A 17 33.14 -14.14 7.03
N SER A 18 33.38 -15.41 6.68
CA SER A 18 34.52 -16.19 7.16
C SER A 18 35.12 -16.94 5.98
N VAL A 19 36.39 -16.66 5.72
CA VAL A 19 37.29 -17.27 4.74
C VAL A 19 37.52 -18.74 5.11
N VAL A 20 37.45 -19.65 4.13
CA VAL A 20 38.22 -20.90 4.14
C VAL A 20 38.88 -21.10 2.77
N THR A 21 40.18 -21.33 2.87
CA THR A 21 41.23 -21.36 1.87
C THR A 21 41.03 -22.42 0.78
N ALA A 22 41.48 -22.08 -0.42
CA ALA A 22 41.60 -22.95 -1.58
C ALA A 22 42.53 -24.15 -1.31
N CYS A 23 42.12 -25.33 -1.79
CA CYS A 23 43.04 -26.39 -2.22
C CYS A 23 42.61 -26.86 -3.61
N THR A 24 43.55 -26.76 -4.54
CA THR A 24 43.51 -27.23 -5.92
C THR A 24 43.48 -28.74 -6.00
N ALA A 25 42.61 -29.30 -6.84
CA ALA A 25 42.84 -30.61 -7.46
C ALA A 25 42.21 -30.62 -8.86
N THR A 26 43.09 -30.63 -9.86
CA THR A 26 42.82 -30.97 -11.26
C THR A 26 42.52 -32.46 -11.41
N HIS A 27 41.49 -32.82 -12.19
CA HIS A 27 41.49 -33.81 -13.30
C HIS A 27 40.10 -34.42 -13.53
N GLY A 28 39.76 -34.60 -14.80
CA GLY A 28 38.79 -35.61 -15.23
C GLY A 28 37.59 -35.08 -16.01
N ALA A 29 37.81 -34.77 -17.29
CA ALA A 29 36.73 -34.65 -18.26
C ALA A 29 36.04 -36.01 -18.45
N ALA A 30 34.73 -36.06 -18.22
CA ALA A 30 33.85 -37.08 -18.77
C ALA A 30 32.63 -36.36 -19.36
N ALA A 31 32.63 -36.25 -20.68
CA ALA A 31 31.49 -35.76 -21.45
C ALA A 31 30.34 -36.75 -21.28
N SER A 32 29.26 -36.33 -20.63
CA SER A 32 27.97 -37.00 -20.75
C SER A 32 27.17 -36.27 -21.84
N ASP A 33 26.87 -37.00 -22.91
CA ASP A 33 25.95 -36.59 -23.96
C ASP A 33 24.53 -36.44 -23.38
N GLN A 34 24.25 -35.30 -22.75
CA GLN A 34 22.89 -34.84 -22.57
C GLN A 34 22.47 -34.13 -23.85
N LYS A 35 21.68 -34.82 -24.67
CA LYS A 35 20.85 -34.18 -25.71
C LYS A 35 20.20 -32.94 -25.09
N PRO A 36 20.27 -31.76 -25.74
CA PRO A 36 19.52 -30.60 -25.28
C PRO A 36 18.04 -31.01 -25.28
N THR A 37 17.45 -31.12 -24.09
CA THR A 37 16.00 -31.13 -23.97
C THR A 37 15.54 -29.82 -24.60
N GLU A 38 14.84 -29.90 -25.73
CA GLU A 38 14.08 -28.77 -26.27
C GLU A 38 13.30 -28.18 -25.11
N LYS A 39 13.69 -26.98 -24.67
CA LYS A 39 12.81 -26.15 -23.86
C LYS A 39 11.66 -25.80 -24.79
N VAL A 40 10.62 -26.64 -24.78
CA VAL A 40 9.31 -26.27 -25.32
C VAL A 40 8.91 -25.03 -24.53
N SER A 41 9.13 -23.87 -25.14
CA SER A 41 8.59 -22.61 -24.67
C SER A 41 7.07 -22.80 -24.66
N LEU A 42 6.49 -23.06 -23.49
CA LEU A 42 5.05 -23.06 -23.36
C LEU A 42 4.57 -21.64 -23.69
N GLU A 43 3.62 -21.52 -24.61
CA GLU A 43 2.92 -20.26 -24.92
C GLU A 43 1.57 -20.23 -24.17
N GLY A 44 1.59 -20.58 -22.90
CA GLY A 44 0.41 -20.66 -22.03
C GLY A 44 -0.01 -22.08 -21.65
N PRO A 45 -1.02 -22.19 -20.75
CA PRO A 45 -1.65 -23.45 -20.36
C PRO A 45 -2.23 -24.24 -21.53
N LYS A 46 -2.04 -25.56 -21.56
CA LYS A 46 -2.47 -26.42 -22.68
C LYS A 46 -3.71 -27.26 -22.39
N ASP A 47 -3.71 -27.95 -21.26
CA ASP A 47 -4.80 -28.87 -20.88
C ASP A 47 -4.94 -28.99 -19.36
N SER A 48 -6.06 -29.54 -18.91
CA SER A 48 -6.39 -29.66 -17.49
C SER A 48 -5.38 -30.47 -16.68
N LYS A 49 -4.82 -31.56 -17.25
CA LYS A 49 -3.90 -32.44 -16.52
C LYS A 49 -2.55 -31.76 -16.28
N GLU A 50 -2.05 -31.07 -17.29
CA GLU A 50 -0.84 -30.26 -17.20
C GLU A 50 -0.98 -29.14 -16.16
N VAL A 51 -2.07 -28.37 -16.22
CA VAL A 51 -2.34 -27.29 -15.26
C VAL A 51 -2.51 -27.80 -13.84
N GLU A 52 -3.21 -28.93 -13.65
CA GLU A 52 -3.35 -29.54 -12.34
C GLU A 52 -2.00 -30.01 -11.77
N THR A 53 -1.12 -30.57 -12.60
CA THR A 53 0.22 -31.01 -12.18
C THR A 53 1.07 -29.83 -11.71
N PHE A 54 1.07 -28.74 -12.48
CA PHE A 54 1.72 -27.48 -12.10
C PHE A 54 1.15 -26.95 -10.77
N ALA A 55 -0.18 -26.84 -10.67
CA ALA A 55 -0.84 -26.26 -9.50
C ALA A 55 -0.60 -27.10 -8.24
N ASN A 56 -0.68 -28.43 -8.31
CA ASN A 56 -0.41 -29.30 -7.18
C ASN A 56 1.01 -29.09 -6.59
N SER A 57 2.01 -28.93 -7.46
CA SER A 57 3.39 -28.67 -7.02
C SER A 57 3.53 -27.29 -6.37
N VAL A 58 2.98 -26.25 -7.01
CA VAL A 58 3.08 -24.88 -6.51
C VAL A 58 2.35 -24.72 -5.18
N PHE A 59 1.11 -25.20 -5.07
CA PHE A 59 0.33 -25.02 -3.84
C PHE A 59 0.88 -25.83 -2.66
N ALA A 60 1.43 -27.03 -2.90
CA ALA A 60 2.10 -27.80 -1.84
C ALA A 60 3.28 -27.04 -1.21
N ASP A 61 4.10 -26.36 -2.04
CA ASP A 61 5.23 -25.55 -1.58
C ASP A 61 4.77 -24.23 -0.95
N LYS A 62 3.95 -23.46 -1.67
CA LYS A 62 3.60 -22.09 -1.25
C LYS A 62 2.68 -22.05 -0.04
N MET A 63 1.70 -22.94 0.07
CA MET A 63 0.84 -22.98 1.26
C MET A 63 1.64 -23.29 2.52
N LYS A 64 2.62 -24.20 2.43
CA LYS A 64 3.55 -24.50 3.53
C LYS A 64 4.41 -23.29 3.88
N LYS A 65 5.00 -22.62 2.89
CA LYS A 65 5.85 -21.43 3.10
C LYS A 65 5.12 -20.30 3.82
N PHE A 66 3.84 -20.09 3.52
CA PHE A 66 3.06 -18.95 4.01
C PHE A 66 2.03 -19.30 5.10
N ASN A 67 2.11 -20.51 5.68
CA ASN A 67 1.14 -21.01 6.67
C ASN A 67 -0.32 -20.88 6.22
N THR A 68 -0.56 -21.02 4.91
CA THR A 68 -1.90 -20.91 4.34
C THR A 68 -2.67 -22.19 4.59
N VAL A 69 -3.87 -22.06 5.17
CA VAL A 69 -4.66 -23.20 5.63
C VAL A 69 -5.48 -23.81 4.49
N GLY A 70 -6.09 -22.96 3.65
CA GLY A 70 -6.89 -23.35 2.51
C GLY A 70 -6.87 -22.31 1.40
N SER A 71 -7.00 -22.79 0.16
CA SER A 71 -7.05 -21.95 -1.04
C SER A 71 -7.92 -22.59 -2.12
N ASN A 72 -8.51 -21.78 -2.99
CA ASN A 72 -8.94 -22.22 -4.32
C ASN A 72 -7.99 -21.67 -5.40
N PHE A 73 -7.97 -22.32 -6.56
CA PHE A 73 -7.26 -21.87 -7.76
C PHE A 73 -8.04 -22.23 -9.02
N VAL A 74 -8.12 -21.26 -9.93
CA VAL A 74 -8.88 -21.36 -11.18
C VAL A 74 -8.01 -20.88 -12.33
N VAL A 75 -7.99 -21.63 -13.43
CA VAL A 75 -7.32 -21.24 -14.68
C VAL A 75 -8.30 -21.35 -15.83
N VAL A 76 -8.44 -20.26 -16.59
CA VAL A 76 -9.27 -20.18 -17.79
C VAL A 76 -8.37 -19.93 -19.01
N LYS A 77 -8.61 -20.68 -20.08
CA LYS A 77 -7.93 -20.55 -21.37
C LYS A 77 -8.95 -20.75 -22.49
N ASP A 78 -8.96 -19.86 -23.47
CA ASP A 78 -9.82 -19.99 -24.65
C ASP A 78 -11.31 -20.22 -24.34
N GLY A 79 -11.82 -19.44 -23.38
CA GLY A 79 -13.21 -19.52 -22.91
C GLY A 79 -13.53 -20.78 -22.11
N LYS A 80 -12.55 -21.63 -21.78
CA LYS A 80 -12.73 -22.89 -21.07
C LYS A 80 -12.01 -22.87 -19.72
N VAL A 81 -12.65 -23.46 -18.71
CA VAL A 81 -12.03 -23.71 -17.41
C VAL A 81 -11.11 -24.91 -17.54
N LEU A 82 -9.79 -24.71 -17.46
CA LEU A 82 -8.82 -25.80 -17.47
C LEU A 82 -8.63 -26.40 -16.07
N LEU A 83 -8.74 -25.58 -15.02
CA LEU A 83 -8.67 -26.02 -13.63
C LEU A 83 -9.62 -25.19 -12.77
N SER A 84 -10.32 -25.83 -11.85
CA SER A 84 -11.00 -25.22 -10.70
C SER A 84 -10.83 -26.18 -9.53
N LYS A 85 -9.96 -25.84 -8.57
CA LYS A 85 -9.55 -26.78 -7.53
C LYS A 85 -9.39 -26.11 -6.17
N GLY A 86 -9.85 -26.81 -5.13
CA GLY A 86 -9.61 -26.49 -3.73
C GLY A 86 -8.39 -27.22 -3.17
N TYR A 87 -7.67 -26.55 -2.26
CA TYR A 87 -6.50 -27.06 -1.55
C TYR A 87 -6.66 -26.79 -0.05
N GLY A 88 -6.27 -27.76 0.79
CA GLY A 88 -6.30 -27.60 2.25
C GLY A 88 -7.71 -27.53 2.83
N TYR A 89 -7.88 -26.71 3.87
CA TYR A 89 -9.12 -26.63 4.65
C TYR A 89 -9.76 -25.24 4.59
N ALA A 90 -11.07 -25.19 4.35
CA ALA A 90 -11.87 -24.00 4.58
C ALA A 90 -11.91 -23.68 6.08
N ASP A 91 -11.99 -24.70 6.93
CA ASP A 91 -11.90 -24.62 8.39
C ASP A 91 -11.09 -25.84 8.88
N ARG A 92 -9.84 -25.60 9.30
CA ARG A 92 -8.92 -26.63 9.78
C ARG A 92 -9.38 -27.23 11.10
N GLU A 93 -9.94 -26.42 11.99
CA GLU A 93 -10.40 -26.84 13.31
C GLU A 93 -11.59 -27.80 13.18
N LYS A 94 -12.47 -27.58 12.20
CA LYS A 94 -13.58 -28.47 11.85
C LYS A 94 -13.25 -29.51 10.77
N LYS A 95 -12.03 -29.50 10.24
CA LYS A 95 -11.56 -30.36 9.14
C LYS A 95 -12.45 -30.28 7.88
N ILE A 96 -13.01 -29.11 7.59
CA ILE A 96 -13.81 -28.87 6.38
C ILE A 96 -12.85 -28.59 5.23
N PRO A 97 -12.79 -29.42 4.17
CA PRO A 97 -11.91 -29.19 3.04
C PRO A 97 -12.36 -27.96 2.24
N VAL A 98 -11.44 -27.33 1.52
CA VAL A 98 -11.84 -26.36 0.49
C VAL A 98 -12.44 -27.13 -0.69
N ASP A 99 -13.66 -26.79 -1.07
CA ASP A 99 -14.40 -27.35 -2.19
C ASP A 99 -14.93 -26.25 -3.13
N LYS A 100 -15.73 -26.64 -4.12
CA LYS A 100 -16.33 -25.73 -5.11
C LYS A 100 -17.33 -24.72 -4.51
N ASP A 101 -17.86 -25.03 -3.33
CA ASP A 101 -18.89 -24.26 -2.65
C ASP A 101 -18.32 -23.33 -1.58
N THR A 102 -17.03 -23.46 -1.28
CA THR A 102 -16.30 -22.66 -0.30
C THR A 102 -16.16 -21.21 -0.77
N ILE A 103 -16.70 -20.29 0.03
CA ILE A 103 -16.70 -18.86 -0.23
C ILE A 103 -15.51 -18.19 0.45
N PHE A 104 -14.85 -17.27 -0.26
CA PHE A 104 -13.78 -16.43 0.27
C PHE A 104 -14.15 -14.96 0.12
N GLN A 105 -13.71 -14.11 1.04
CA GLN A 105 -13.74 -12.67 0.81
C GLN A 105 -12.65 -12.30 -0.19
N ILE A 106 -13.01 -11.65 -1.30
CA ILE A 106 -12.07 -11.37 -2.38
C ILE A 106 -11.37 -10.01 -2.23
N GLY A 107 -11.68 -9.28 -1.16
CA GLY A 107 -11.07 -7.98 -0.86
C GLY A 107 -11.08 -7.04 -2.07
N SER A 108 -9.96 -6.36 -2.31
CA SER A 108 -9.85 -5.37 -3.39
C SER A 108 -10.01 -5.90 -4.82
N VAL A 109 -10.13 -7.20 -5.08
CA VAL A 109 -10.65 -7.69 -6.37
C VAL A 109 -12.05 -7.13 -6.65
N THR A 110 -12.82 -6.82 -5.60
CA THR A 110 -14.10 -6.09 -5.67
C THR A 110 -14.04 -4.83 -6.53
N LYS A 111 -12.90 -4.13 -6.57
CA LYS A 111 -12.75 -2.90 -7.37
C LYS A 111 -12.96 -3.13 -8.87
N THR A 112 -12.62 -4.31 -9.38
CA THR A 112 -12.82 -4.61 -10.81
C THR A 112 -14.30 -4.76 -11.12
N PHE A 113 -15.08 -5.30 -10.18
CA PHE A 113 -16.54 -5.38 -10.26
C PHE A 113 -17.20 -3.99 -10.17
N THR A 114 -16.72 -3.13 -9.29
CA THR A 114 -17.20 -1.74 -9.19
C THR A 114 -16.90 -0.95 -10.46
N ALA A 115 -15.70 -1.12 -11.02
CA ALA A 115 -15.36 -0.55 -12.31
C ALA A 115 -16.28 -1.09 -13.42
N LEU A 116 -16.54 -2.41 -13.46
CA LEU A 116 -17.49 -3.00 -14.41
C LEU A 116 -18.87 -2.37 -14.29
N ALA A 117 -19.40 -2.22 -13.06
CA ALA A 117 -20.70 -1.60 -12.81
C ALA A 117 -20.77 -0.13 -13.26
N ALA A 118 -19.71 0.64 -13.00
CA ALA A 118 -19.60 2.01 -13.49
C ALA A 118 -19.56 2.04 -15.03
N MET A 119 -18.81 1.13 -15.66
CA MET A 119 -18.73 1.04 -17.13
C MET A 119 -20.06 0.60 -17.76
N GLN A 120 -20.86 -0.26 -17.11
CA GLN A 120 -22.23 -0.55 -17.56
C GLN A 120 -23.11 0.70 -17.61
N LEU A 121 -22.96 1.61 -16.63
CA LEU A 121 -23.68 2.89 -16.62
C LEU A 121 -23.11 3.87 -17.66
N VAL A 122 -21.82 3.78 -18.00
CA VAL A 122 -21.21 4.51 -19.12
C VAL A 122 -21.79 4.03 -20.45
N ASP A 123 -21.89 2.71 -20.67
CA ASP A 123 -22.48 2.14 -21.87
C ASP A 123 -23.96 2.56 -22.05
N GLN A 124 -24.68 2.74 -20.94
CA GLN A 124 -26.05 3.25 -20.91
C GLN A 124 -26.16 4.78 -21.08
N GLY A 125 -25.03 5.51 -21.19
CA GLY A 125 -25.00 6.97 -21.27
C GLY A 125 -25.44 7.69 -19.99
N LYS A 126 -25.45 7.00 -18.85
CA LYS A 126 -25.87 7.56 -17.55
C LYS A 126 -24.71 8.15 -16.74
N ILE A 127 -23.49 7.71 -17.04
CA ILE A 127 -22.25 8.27 -16.48
C ILE A 127 -21.34 8.64 -17.64
N ASP A 128 -20.84 9.88 -17.64
CA ASP A 128 -19.68 10.27 -18.42
C ASP A 128 -18.42 10.20 -17.54
N LEU A 129 -17.40 9.51 -18.03
CA LEU A 129 -16.13 9.32 -17.33
C LEU A 129 -15.40 10.64 -17.02
N LYS A 130 -15.66 11.72 -17.76
CA LYS A 130 -14.95 13.01 -17.68
C LYS A 130 -15.74 14.11 -16.98
N HIS A 131 -17.00 13.87 -16.65
CA HIS A 131 -17.82 14.82 -15.90
C HIS A 131 -17.43 14.82 -14.42
N ASP A 132 -17.80 15.90 -13.71
CA ASP A 132 -17.59 15.99 -12.27
C ASP A 132 -18.38 14.90 -11.56
N ILE A 133 -17.71 14.13 -10.70
CA ILE A 133 -18.30 13.04 -9.95
C ILE A 133 -19.50 13.51 -9.13
N GLN A 134 -19.50 14.76 -8.66
CA GLN A 134 -20.58 15.31 -7.83
C GLN A 134 -21.94 15.32 -8.54
N GLU A 135 -21.97 15.29 -9.88
CA GLU A 135 -23.21 15.13 -10.66
C GLU A 135 -23.90 13.78 -10.39
N TYR A 136 -23.14 12.78 -9.95
CA TYR A 136 -23.58 11.41 -9.73
C TYR A 136 -23.75 11.03 -8.25
N LEU A 137 -23.53 11.94 -7.30
CA LEU A 137 -23.55 11.64 -5.85
C LEU A 137 -24.82 12.09 -5.12
N GLY A 138 -25.92 12.32 -5.83
CA GLY A 138 -27.22 12.65 -5.21
C GLY A 138 -27.19 13.91 -4.34
N GLY A 139 -26.40 14.91 -4.73
CA GLY A 139 -26.24 16.19 -4.01
C GLY A 139 -25.13 16.21 -2.95
N MET A 140 -24.46 15.08 -2.68
CA MET A 140 -23.29 15.04 -1.81
C MET A 140 -22.13 15.85 -2.40
N LYS A 141 -21.45 16.62 -1.56
CA LYS A 141 -20.32 17.46 -1.96
C LYS A 141 -18.98 16.82 -1.60
N VAL A 142 -18.03 16.91 -2.51
CA VAL A 142 -16.64 16.49 -2.29
C VAL A 142 -15.79 17.76 -2.14
N PRO A 143 -15.25 18.06 -0.95
CA PRO A 143 -14.35 19.19 -0.76
C PRO A 143 -13.16 19.12 -1.73
N ASN A 144 -12.92 20.20 -2.48
CA ASN A 144 -11.87 20.23 -3.49
C ASN A 144 -11.11 21.57 -3.47
N LYS A 145 -9.80 21.50 -3.23
CA LYS A 145 -8.90 22.66 -3.12
C LYS A 145 -8.09 22.95 -4.38
N THR A 146 -8.34 22.21 -5.46
CA THR A 146 -7.45 22.18 -6.63
C THR A 146 -7.98 22.97 -7.82
N GLY A 147 -9.27 23.31 -7.81
CA GLY A 147 -9.95 23.97 -8.92
C GLY A 147 -10.17 23.08 -10.15
N LYS A 148 -9.76 21.80 -10.12
CA LYS A 148 -10.05 20.82 -11.16
C LYS A 148 -11.18 19.88 -10.71
N PRO A 149 -12.20 19.63 -11.55
CA PRO A 149 -13.22 18.62 -11.26
C PRO A 149 -12.60 17.25 -10.98
N LEU A 150 -13.16 16.52 -10.02
CA LEU A 150 -12.84 15.12 -9.77
C LEU A 150 -13.80 14.29 -10.61
N THR A 151 -13.31 13.37 -11.45
CA THR A 151 -14.15 12.64 -12.41
C THR A 151 -14.23 11.15 -12.09
N MET A 152 -15.21 10.43 -12.65
CA MET A 152 -15.28 8.96 -12.53
C MET A 152 -14.01 8.30 -13.08
N PHE A 153 -13.42 8.83 -14.15
CA PHE A 153 -12.13 8.36 -14.68
C PHE A 153 -11.01 8.45 -13.64
N ASP A 154 -10.92 9.57 -12.92
CA ASP A 154 -9.88 9.74 -11.89
C ASP A 154 -10.05 8.75 -10.73
N LEU A 155 -11.29 8.41 -10.37
CA LEU A 155 -11.58 7.41 -9.35
C LEU A 155 -11.15 6.01 -9.79
N LEU A 156 -11.56 5.58 -10.98
CA LEU A 156 -11.33 4.23 -11.48
C LEU A 156 -9.87 3.99 -11.91
N THR A 157 -9.08 5.05 -12.07
CA THR A 157 -7.64 5.01 -12.37
C THR A 157 -6.76 5.41 -11.18
N TYR A 158 -7.32 5.51 -9.96
CA TYR A 158 -6.55 5.82 -8.74
C TYR A 158 -5.77 7.14 -8.81
N THR A 159 -6.31 8.15 -9.50
CA THR A 159 -5.69 9.47 -9.69
C THR A 159 -6.54 10.60 -9.09
N SER A 160 -7.37 10.30 -8.09
CA SER A 160 -8.31 11.22 -7.46
C SER A 160 -7.66 12.42 -6.74
N GLY A 161 -6.48 12.23 -6.16
CA GLY A 161 -5.77 13.27 -5.42
C GLY A 161 -6.30 13.58 -4.01
N VAL A 162 -7.12 12.70 -3.42
CA VAL A 162 -7.64 12.84 -2.04
C VAL A 162 -6.56 12.71 -0.97
N ASP A 163 -6.71 13.40 0.16
CA ASP A 163 -5.75 13.38 1.27
C ASP A 163 -5.84 12.13 2.17
N LEU A 164 -6.98 11.45 2.21
CA LEU A 164 -7.21 10.27 3.07
C LEU A 164 -7.78 9.11 2.24
N PRO A 165 -6.95 8.52 1.34
CA PRO A 165 -7.40 7.51 0.37
C PRO A 165 -7.87 6.18 0.99
N ASP A 166 -7.61 5.93 2.27
CA ASP A 166 -7.88 4.66 2.95
C ASP A 166 -8.97 4.75 4.04
N ILE A 167 -9.59 5.92 4.29
CA ILE A 167 -10.68 6.07 5.28
C ILE A 167 -12.02 5.68 4.66
N VAL A 168 -12.25 4.37 4.53
CA VAL A 168 -13.44 3.81 3.89
C VAL A 168 -14.20 2.79 4.71
N THR A 169 -13.58 2.24 5.75
CA THR A 169 -14.17 1.16 6.51
C THR A 169 -13.73 1.17 7.96
N ASP A 170 -14.65 0.88 8.87
CA ASP A 170 -14.32 0.35 10.20
C ASP A 170 -14.66 -1.15 10.27
N TYR A 171 -13.80 -1.94 10.91
CA TYR A 171 -14.01 -3.38 11.14
C TYR A 171 -14.40 -3.67 12.59
N SER A 172 -15.42 -4.50 12.80
CA SER A 172 -15.79 -5.00 14.12
C SER A 172 -16.69 -6.22 14.00
N VAL A 173 -16.58 -7.16 14.94
CA VAL A 173 -17.55 -8.27 15.07
C VAL A 173 -18.97 -7.73 15.28
N GLU A 174 -19.10 -6.58 15.95
CA GLU A 174 -20.42 -5.95 16.19
C GLU A 174 -21.10 -5.46 14.91
N TYR A 175 -20.36 -5.25 13.82
CA TYR A 175 -20.92 -4.76 12.56
C TYR A 175 -21.54 -5.87 11.71
N LEU A 176 -21.33 -7.15 12.03
CA LEU A 176 -21.93 -8.27 11.28
C LEU A 176 -23.46 -8.20 11.24
N ASN A 177 -24.08 -7.68 12.29
CA ASN A 177 -25.53 -7.61 12.44
C ASN A 177 -26.06 -6.17 12.32
N LYS A 178 -25.28 -5.23 11.78
CA LYS A 178 -25.70 -3.84 11.58
C LYS A 178 -25.82 -3.52 10.09
N ASP A 179 -26.80 -2.69 9.77
CA ASP A 179 -26.93 -2.09 8.44
C ASP A 179 -26.48 -0.62 8.49
N ILE A 180 -25.37 -0.31 7.83
CA ILE A 180 -24.75 1.00 7.80
C ILE A 180 -24.63 1.42 6.34
N SER A 181 -25.42 2.41 5.94
CA SER A 181 -25.43 2.93 4.56
C SER A 181 -24.12 3.62 4.17
N MET A 182 -23.76 3.52 2.88
CA MET A 182 -22.64 4.26 2.30
C MET A 182 -22.82 5.78 2.49
N LYS A 183 -24.01 6.32 2.23
CA LYS A 183 -24.33 7.75 2.43
C LYS A 183 -24.01 8.24 3.84
N GLY A 184 -24.45 7.49 4.87
CA GLY A 184 -24.21 7.83 6.26
C GLY A 184 -22.73 7.80 6.64
N TYR A 185 -21.97 6.86 6.06
CA TYR A 185 -20.53 6.77 6.26
C TYR A 185 -19.77 7.90 5.56
N LEU A 186 -20.07 8.15 4.28
CA LEU A 186 -19.44 9.20 3.47
C LEU A 186 -19.67 10.60 4.05
N ASN A 187 -20.88 10.90 4.54
CA ASN A 187 -21.17 12.18 5.18
C ASN A 187 -20.27 12.50 6.39
N LYS A 188 -19.76 11.47 7.09
CA LYS A 188 -18.90 11.64 8.26
C LYS A 188 -17.41 11.62 7.93
N ASN A 189 -17.04 10.97 6.83
CA ASN A 189 -15.66 10.60 6.53
C ASN A 189 -15.13 11.15 5.19
N MET A 190 -15.86 12.07 4.55
CA MET A 190 -15.47 12.65 3.26
C MET A 190 -14.07 13.33 3.32
N PRO A 191 -13.08 12.88 2.55
CA PRO A 191 -11.77 13.49 2.46
C PRO A 191 -11.82 14.74 1.59
N THR A 192 -10.68 15.44 1.51
CA THR A 192 -10.51 16.59 0.62
C THR A 192 -9.64 16.22 -0.57
N VAL A 193 -10.03 16.62 -1.77
CA VAL A 193 -9.16 16.61 -2.96
C VAL A 193 -8.13 17.73 -2.79
N VAL A 194 -6.87 17.33 -2.54
CA VAL A 194 -5.75 18.25 -2.25
C VAL A 194 -4.68 18.26 -3.33
N ARG A 195 -4.71 17.28 -4.23
CA ARG A 195 -3.86 17.20 -5.42
C ARG A 195 -4.76 17.22 -6.65
N PRO A 196 -4.44 18.00 -7.70
CA PRO A 196 -5.23 18.02 -8.93
C PRO A 196 -5.50 16.59 -9.45
N PRO A 197 -6.76 16.21 -9.69
CA PRO A 197 -7.09 14.91 -10.27
C PRO A 197 -6.32 14.65 -11.58
N GLY A 198 -5.93 13.40 -11.80
CA GLY A 198 -5.09 12.96 -12.92
C GLY A 198 -3.58 13.20 -12.75
N GLU A 199 -3.14 13.94 -11.72
CA GLU A 199 -1.73 14.35 -11.60
C GLU A 199 -0.81 13.23 -11.10
N ALA A 200 -1.26 12.40 -10.17
CA ALA A 200 -0.44 11.35 -9.58
C ALA A 200 -1.28 10.12 -9.23
N TYR A 201 -0.75 8.94 -9.50
CA TYR A 201 -1.33 7.70 -9.04
C TYR A 201 -1.13 7.56 -7.53
N THR A 202 -2.20 7.23 -6.82
CA THR A 202 -2.22 6.92 -5.39
C THR A 202 -3.27 5.85 -5.20
N TYR A 203 -2.89 4.64 -4.77
CA TYR A 203 -3.88 3.61 -4.47
C TYR A 203 -4.95 4.16 -3.52
N ASP A 204 -6.19 4.01 -3.92
CA ASP A 204 -7.32 4.77 -3.39
C ASP A 204 -8.52 3.86 -3.19
N ASN A 205 -8.81 3.57 -1.92
CA ASN A 205 -10.03 2.87 -1.54
C ASN A 205 -11.22 3.83 -1.57
N PHE A 206 -11.03 5.09 -1.17
CA PHE A 206 -12.09 6.08 -1.10
C PHE A 206 -12.67 6.40 -2.46
N GLY A 207 -11.81 6.48 -3.48
CA GLY A 207 -12.27 6.67 -4.85
C GLY A 207 -13.22 5.56 -5.32
N PHE A 208 -12.96 4.31 -4.96
CA PHE A 208 -13.87 3.21 -5.30
C PHE A 208 -15.15 3.20 -4.44
N MET A 209 -15.08 3.62 -3.17
CA MET A 209 -16.28 3.86 -2.35
C MET A 209 -17.18 4.93 -3.00
N LEU A 210 -16.61 6.04 -3.49
CA LEU A 210 -17.37 7.05 -4.23
C LEU A 210 -17.91 6.52 -5.56
N ALA A 211 -17.13 5.73 -6.30
CA ALA A 211 -17.58 5.16 -7.57
C ALA A 211 -18.79 4.23 -7.38
N GLY A 212 -18.77 3.36 -6.37
CA GLY A 212 -19.93 2.51 -6.07
C GLY A 212 -21.11 3.28 -5.49
N TYR A 213 -20.88 4.35 -4.72
CA TYR A 213 -21.96 5.24 -4.31
C TYR A 213 -22.57 5.99 -5.50
N ALA A 214 -21.78 6.38 -6.50
CA ALA A 214 -22.30 6.92 -7.75
C ALA A 214 -23.17 5.89 -8.51
N VAL A 215 -22.74 4.62 -8.57
CA VAL A 215 -23.56 3.52 -9.12
C VAL A 215 -24.90 3.42 -8.39
N GLU A 216 -24.90 3.46 -7.05
CA GLU A 216 -26.13 3.43 -6.25
C GLU A 216 -27.07 4.59 -6.59
N ASN A 217 -26.57 5.83 -6.60
CA ASN A 217 -27.39 7.02 -6.86
C ASN A 217 -27.93 7.05 -8.29
N VAL A 218 -27.08 6.79 -9.28
CA VAL A 218 -27.45 6.88 -10.71
C VAL A 218 -28.42 5.77 -11.10
N SER A 219 -28.28 4.58 -10.51
CA SER A 219 -29.19 3.46 -10.78
C SER A 219 -30.50 3.54 -9.96
N GLY A 220 -30.49 4.25 -8.83
CA GLY A 220 -31.60 4.25 -7.87
C GLY A 220 -31.74 2.95 -7.09
N MET A 221 -30.73 2.06 -7.14
CA MET A 221 -30.72 0.77 -6.46
C MET A 221 -29.55 0.72 -5.47
N PRO A 222 -29.70 0.11 -4.28
CA PRO A 222 -28.57 -0.19 -3.41
C PRO A 222 -27.46 -0.90 -4.19
N TYR A 223 -26.20 -0.55 -3.93
CA TYR A 223 -25.06 -1.08 -4.69
C TYR A 223 -25.07 -2.63 -4.74
N SER A 224 -25.34 -3.30 -3.62
CA SER A 224 -25.46 -4.76 -3.56
C SER A 224 -26.53 -5.32 -4.50
N GLN A 225 -27.68 -4.64 -4.62
CA GLN A 225 -28.76 -5.04 -5.52
C GLN A 225 -28.43 -4.77 -6.99
N TYR A 226 -27.74 -3.68 -7.28
CA TYR A 226 -27.23 -3.41 -8.62
C TYR A 226 -26.29 -4.52 -9.08
N MET A 227 -25.33 -4.89 -8.23
CA MET A 227 -24.37 -5.96 -8.52
C MET A 227 -25.06 -7.31 -8.74
N GLU A 228 -25.99 -7.68 -7.86
CA GLU A 228 -26.78 -8.91 -7.98
C GLU A 228 -27.54 -8.96 -9.32
N LYS A 229 -28.26 -7.88 -9.66
CA LYS A 229 -29.13 -7.84 -10.83
C LYS A 229 -28.38 -7.75 -12.15
N ASN A 230 -27.34 -6.92 -12.22
CA ASN A 230 -26.71 -6.54 -13.48
C ASN A 230 -25.36 -7.22 -13.73
N VAL A 231 -24.78 -7.87 -12.72
CA VAL A 231 -23.47 -8.55 -12.84
C VAL A 231 -23.58 -10.01 -12.44
N PHE A 232 -23.96 -10.32 -11.19
CA PHE A 232 -23.87 -11.69 -10.69
C PHE A 232 -24.88 -12.63 -11.34
N LYS A 233 -26.18 -12.28 -11.37
CA LYS A 233 -27.21 -13.12 -12.02
C LYS A 233 -26.98 -13.30 -13.52
N PRO A 234 -26.67 -12.25 -14.31
CA PRO A 234 -26.36 -12.42 -15.73
C PRO A 234 -25.16 -13.33 -16.02
N LEU A 235 -24.18 -13.37 -15.11
CA LEU A 235 -23.02 -14.27 -15.19
C LEU A 235 -23.26 -15.64 -14.52
N GLY A 236 -24.43 -15.87 -13.92
CA GLY A 236 -24.73 -17.07 -13.15
C GLY A 236 -23.87 -17.25 -11.89
N MET A 237 -23.36 -16.16 -11.31
CA MET A 237 -22.51 -16.14 -10.11
C MET A 237 -23.34 -16.25 -8.81
N ASN A 238 -24.02 -17.38 -8.62
CA ASN A 238 -25.05 -17.56 -7.59
C ASN A 238 -24.53 -17.65 -6.14
N LYS A 239 -23.21 -17.71 -5.93
CA LYS A 239 -22.55 -17.77 -4.61
C LYS A 239 -21.69 -16.54 -4.34
N THR A 240 -21.96 -15.47 -5.09
CA THR A 240 -21.25 -14.21 -5.01
C THR A 240 -22.16 -13.16 -4.40
N SER A 241 -21.63 -12.37 -3.46
CA SER A 241 -22.42 -11.35 -2.75
C SER A 241 -21.54 -10.17 -2.35
N VAL A 242 -22.13 -8.99 -2.30
CA VAL A 242 -21.51 -7.78 -1.70
C VAL A 242 -21.63 -7.79 -0.17
N ARG A 243 -22.65 -8.46 0.38
CA ARG A 243 -23.00 -8.47 1.81
C ARG A 243 -22.75 -9.84 2.43
N LEU A 244 -22.35 -9.84 3.70
CA LEU A 244 -22.21 -11.04 4.53
C LEU A 244 -23.58 -11.51 5.04
N THR A 245 -24.35 -12.20 4.20
CA THR A 245 -25.63 -12.81 4.59
C THR A 245 -25.42 -14.10 5.39
N PRO A 246 -26.43 -14.61 6.13
CA PRO A 246 -26.31 -15.89 6.82
C PRO A 246 -25.89 -17.07 5.92
N GLU A 247 -26.40 -17.11 4.68
CA GLU A 247 -26.04 -18.13 3.69
C GLU A 247 -24.57 -18.03 3.24
N ILE A 248 -24.08 -16.80 3.04
CA ILE A 248 -22.67 -16.55 2.72
C ILE A 248 -21.81 -16.99 3.90
N LEU A 249 -22.16 -16.58 5.13
CA LEU A 249 -21.42 -16.91 6.34
C LEU A 249 -21.34 -18.42 6.60
N SER A 250 -22.38 -19.20 6.27
CA SER A 250 -22.37 -20.65 6.49
C SER A 250 -21.40 -21.41 5.58
N ASN A 251 -21.07 -20.85 4.42
CA ASN A 251 -20.17 -21.48 3.43
C ASN A 251 -18.81 -20.76 3.32
N MET A 252 -18.59 -19.71 4.11
CA MET A 252 -17.35 -18.93 4.08
C MET A 252 -16.21 -19.69 4.77
N ALA A 253 -15.04 -19.69 4.16
CA ALA A 253 -13.82 -20.17 4.79
C ALA A 253 -13.55 -19.38 6.08
N ALA A 254 -13.06 -20.09 7.10
CA ALA A 254 -12.65 -19.48 8.36
C ALA A 254 -11.44 -18.56 8.14
N HIS A 255 -11.38 -17.45 8.87
CA HIS A 255 -10.29 -16.48 8.78
C HIS A 255 -9.06 -16.96 9.56
N TYR A 256 -7.87 -16.91 8.97
CA TYR A 256 -6.60 -17.15 9.67
C TYR A 256 -5.62 -15.98 9.53
N GLY A 257 -4.81 -15.73 10.55
CA GLY A 257 -3.71 -14.78 10.42
C GLY A 257 -2.50 -15.37 9.67
N PRO A 258 -1.45 -14.56 9.42
CA PRO A 258 -0.29 -14.99 8.63
C PRO A 258 0.52 -16.13 9.27
N SER A 259 0.34 -16.38 10.57
CA SER A 259 0.96 -17.52 11.26
C SER A 259 0.06 -18.77 11.32
N GLY A 260 -1.10 -18.73 10.65
CA GLY A 260 -2.05 -19.83 10.58
C GLY A 260 -2.92 -19.97 11.83
N GLU A 261 -3.03 -18.92 12.65
CA GLU A 261 -3.89 -18.87 13.82
C GLU A 261 -5.31 -18.44 13.45
N LEU A 262 -6.33 -19.07 14.03
CA LEU A 262 -7.74 -18.76 13.76
C LEU A 262 -8.10 -17.34 14.24
N GLN A 263 -8.85 -16.62 13.40
CA GLN A 263 -9.32 -15.26 13.65
C GLN A 263 -10.85 -15.19 13.58
N PRO A 264 -11.50 -14.30 14.34
CA PRO A 264 -12.93 -14.09 14.22
C PRO A 264 -13.28 -13.39 12.91
N THR A 265 -14.43 -13.75 12.34
CA THR A 265 -15.02 -13.01 11.22
C THR A 265 -15.43 -11.60 11.69
N MET A 266 -15.04 -10.58 10.92
CA MET A 266 -15.40 -9.19 11.16
C MET A 266 -16.48 -8.73 10.19
N GLY A 267 -17.41 -7.91 10.67
CA GLY A 267 -18.28 -7.10 9.82
C GLY A 267 -17.68 -5.71 9.57
N THR A 268 -18.36 -4.91 8.76
CA THR A 268 -17.85 -3.60 8.31
C THR A 268 -18.87 -2.48 8.43
N ALA A 269 -18.36 -1.27 8.62
CA ALA A 269 -19.10 -0.02 8.44
C ALA A 269 -18.42 0.80 7.33
N PRO A 270 -19.08 1.11 6.19
CA PRO A 270 -20.45 0.73 5.84
C PRO A 270 -20.60 -0.78 5.57
N SER A 271 -21.84 -1.26 5.52
CA SER A 271 -22.15 -2.67 5.29
C SER A 271 -21.95 -3.12 3.84
N GLU A 272 -21.93 -2.16 2.91
CA GLU A 272 -21.62 -2.37 1.49
C GLU A 272 -20.36 -1.57 1.16
N LYS A 273 -19.34 -2.26 0.63
CA LYS A 273 -18.04 -1.67 0.32
C LYS A 273 -17.62 -1.98 -1.12
N PRO A 274 -17.94 -1.08 -2.05
CA PRO A 274 -17.54 -1.19 -3.46
C PRO A 274 -16.02 -1.30 -3.68
N GLU A 275 -15.22 -1.06 -2.66
CA GLU A 275 -13.77 -1.19 -2.70
C GLU A 275 -13.26 -2.55 -2.17
N GLY A 276 -14.09 -3.36 -1.51
CA GLY A 276 -13.57 -4.59 -0.89
C GLY A 276 -14.49 -5.61 -0.21
N SER A 277 -15.82 -5.53 -0.26
CA SER A 277 -16.67 -6.51 0.47
C SER A 277 -17.21 -7.70 -0.34
N ILE A 278 -16.89 -7.84 -1.64
CA ILE A 278 -17.40 -8.99 -2.38
C ILE A 278 -16.83 -10.29 -1.80
N THR A 279 -17.70 -11.29 -1.69
CA THR A 279 -17.36 -12.68 -1.41
C THR A 279 -17.70 -13.52 -2.62
N SER A 280 -16.89 -14.52 -2.96
CA SER A 280 -17.13 -15.39 -4.12
C SER A 280 -16.50 -16.77 -3.97
N THR A 281 -16.79 -17.67 -4.90
CA THR A 281 -16.16 -18.99 -5.06
C THR A 281 -15.22 -19.01 -6.26
N GLY A 282 -14.39 -20.05 -6.38
CA GLY A 282 -13.60 -20.27 -7.59
C GLY A 282 -14.47 -20.42 -8.84
N GLU A 283 -15.56 -21.18 -8.77
CA GLU A 283 -16.44 -21.43 -9.92
C GLU A 283 -17.14 -20.17 -10.43
N ASP A 284 -17.57 -19.29 -9.53
CA ASP A 284 -18.18 -18.02 -9.93
C ASP A 284 -17.15 -17.07 -10.54
N MET A 285 -15.95 -16.99 -9.95
CA MET A 285 -14.88 -16.19 -10.52
C MET A 285 -14.42 -16.70 -11.89
N ALA A 286 -14.52 -18.01 -12.17
CA ALA A 286 -14.25 -18.54 -13.50
C ALA A 286 -15.16 -17.90 -14.58
N LYS A 287 -16.45 -17.70 -14.27
CA LYS A 287 -17.43 -17.08 -15.18
C LYS A 287 -17.10 -15.61 -15.43
N TYR A 288 -16.69 -14.89 -14.38
CA TYR A 288 -16.22 -13.52 -14.48
C TYR A 288 -14.96 -13.39 -15.36
N LEU A 289 -13.99 -14.31 -15.20
CA LEU A 289 -12.80 -14.36 -16.06
C LEU A 289 -13.15 -14.66 -17.51
N ILE A 290 -14.06 -15.61 -17.77
CA ILE A 290 -14.53 -15.92 -19.13
C ILE A 290 -15.16 -14.68 -19.78
N MET A 291 -15.99 -13.93 -19.06
CA MET A 291 -16.58 -12.68 -19.58
C MET A 291 -15.52 -11.66 -20.01
N HIS A 292 -14.49 -11.46 -19.18
CA HIS A 292 -13.39 -10.56 -19.52
C HIS A 292 -12.61 -11.03 -20.77
N LEU A 293 -12.31 -12.33 -20.85
CA LEU A 293 -11.61 -12.91 -22.00
C LEU A 293 -12.45 -12.88 -23.29
N ASN A 294 -13.77 -13.01 -23.15
CA ASN A 294 -14.76 -12.86 -24.23
C ASN A 294 -15.23 -11.41 -24.42
N LYS A 295 -14.39 -10.43 -24.07
CA LYS A 295 -14.59 -9.02 -24.42
C LYS A 295 -15.94 -8.43 -23.95
N GLY A 296 -16.46 -8.91 -22.82
CA GLY A 296 -17.69 -8.40 -22.22
C GLY A 296 -18.89 -9.32 -22.39
N GLU A 297 -18.76 -10.42 -23.14
CA GLU A 297 -19.84 -11.38 -23.38
C GLU A 297 -19.71 -12.64 -22.51
N PHE A 298 -20.86 -13.15 -22.06
CA PHE A 298 -20.95 -14.45 -21.40
C PHE A 298 -22.19 -15.20 -21.92
N GLU A 299 -22.00 -16.44 -22.37
CA GLU A 299 -23.07 -17.27 -22.93
C GLU A 299 -23.96 -16.56 -23.98
N GLY A 300 -23.33 -15.76 -24.86
CA GLY A 300 -24.01 -15.02 -25.93
C GLY A 300 -24.77 -13.77 -25.45
N LYS A 301 -24.60 -13.35 -24.20
CA LYS A 301 -25.15 -12.10 -23.66
C LYS A 301 -24.03 -11.08 -23.44
N GLU A 302 -24.21 -9.88 -23.96
CA GLU A 302 -23.35 -8.74 -23.63
C GLU A 302 -23.64 -8.30 -22.19
N ILE A 303 -22.63 -8.40 -21.31
CA ILE A 303 -22.69 -7.95 -19.91
C ILE A 303 -22.21 -6.49 -19.83
N VAL A 304 -21.22 -6.15 -20.64
CA VAL A 304 -20.62 -4.83 -20.77
C VAL A 304 -20.05 -4.72 -22.19
N SER A 305 -19.99 -3.53 -22.77
CA SER A 305 -19.52 -3.37 -24.14
C SER A 305 -18.03 -3.72 -24.27
N LYS A 306 -17.64 -4.18 -25.46
CA LYS A 306 -16.22 -4.38 -25.80
C LYS A 306 -15.38 -3.12 -25.55
N LYS A 307 -15.91 -1.93 -25.87
CA LYS A 307 -15.21 -0.65 -25.66
C LYS A 307 -14.88 -0.43 -24.18
N SER A 308 -15.82 -0.78 -23.31
CA SER A 308 -15.65 -0.69 -21.87
C SER A 308 -14.63 -1.70 -21.35
N ILE A 309 -14.62 -2.94 -21.86
CA ILE A 309 -13.57 -3.92 -21.56
C ILE A 309 -12.20 -3.46 -22.05
N ASP A 310 -12.12 -2.90 -23.25
CA ASP A 310 -10.86 -2.37 -23.79
C ASP A 310 -10.28 -1.29 -22.86
N LEU A 311 -11.12 -0.42 -22.26
CA LEU A 311 -10.67 0.56 -21.25
C LEU A 311 -10.22 -0.09 -19.94
N MET A 312 -10.89 -1.15 -19.50
CA MET A 312 -10.50 -1.92 -18.31
C MET A 312 -9.21 -2.72 -18.52
N HIS A 313 -8.88 -3.06 -19.77
CA HIS A 313 -7.66 -3.80 -20.11
C HIS A 313 -6.53 -2.90 -20.61
N THR A 314 -6.81 -1.66 -21.03
CA THR A 314 -5.78 -0.73 -21.51
C THR A 314 -5.24 0.13 -20.38
N TYR A 315 -3.92 0.14 -20.20
CA TYR A 315 -3.26 1.03 -19.26
C TYR A 315 -3.51 2.51 -19.60
N GLN A 316 -3.98 3.23 -18.59
CA GLN A 316 -4.34 4.66 -18.67
C GLN A 316 -3.26 5.55 -18.04
N VAL A 317 -2.51 5.00 -17.08
CA VAL A 317 -1.44 5.72 -16.38
C VAL A 317 -0.14 4.94 -16.47
N TYR A 318 0.92 5.68 -16.80
CA TYR A 318 2.29 5.20 -16.93
C TYR A 318 3.21 6.08 -16.09
N ALA A 319 4.20 5.49 -15.42
CA ALA A 319 5.29 6.25 -14.81
C ALA A 319 6.36 6.63 -15.83
N ASP A 320 6.53 5.74 -16.80
CA ASP A 320 7.40 5.77 -17.94
C ASP A 320 6.70 4.92 -19.02
N PRO A 321 6.91 5.11 -20.34
CA PRO A 321 6.33 4.24 -21.36
C PRO A 321 6.54 2.74 -21.13
N THR A 322 7.61 2.35 -20.41
CA THR A 322 7.93 0.97 -20.05
C THR A 322 7.36 0.51 -18.69
N ILE A 323 6.72 1.41 -17.94
CA ILE A 323 6.20 1.17 -16.59
C ILE A 323 4.71 1.53 -16.56
N PRO A 324 3.83 0.62 -17.02
CA PRO A 324 2.41 0.77 -16.83
C PRO A 324 2.05 0.69 -15.33
N ILE A 325 1.00 1.40 -14.92
CA ILE A 325 0.56 1.46 -13.52
C ILE A 325 -0.85 0.93 -13.35
N THR A 326 -1.82 1.45 -14.10
CA THR A 326 -3.24 1.11 -13.90
C THR A 326 -4.08 1.38 -15.13
N THR A 327 -5.16 0.61 -15.23
CA THR A 327 -6.24 0.74 -16.21
C THR A 327 -7.48 1.32 -15.52
N VAL A 328 -8.65 1.27 -16.17
CA VAL A 328 -9.94 1.41 -15.45
C VAL A 328 -10.21 0.15 -14.63
N GLY A 329 -10.00 0.20 -13.31
CA GLY A 329 -10.33 -0.88 -12.37
C GLY A 329 -9.23 -1.91 -12.09
N PHE A 330 -8.27 -2.11 -13.00
CA PHE A 330 -7.12 -3.02 -12.81
C PHE A 330 -5.79 -2.27 -12.62
N GLU A 331 -4.77 -3.02 -12.22
CA GLU A 331 -3.43 -2.52 -11.92
C GLU A 331 -2.36 -3.29 -12.71
N GLY A 332 -1.19 -2.68 -12.84
CA GLY A 332 -0.01 -3.21 -13.50
C GLY A 332 1.18 -3.38 -12.55
N TYR A 333 0.92 -3.79 -11.31
CA TYR A 333 2.04 -4.07 -10.39
C TYR A 333 2.89 -5.23 -10.89
N TYR A 334 4.14 -5.26 -10.42
CA TYR A 334 5.09 -6.34 -10.73
C TYR A 334 5.42 -6.47 -12.23
N ASN A 335 5.53 -5.35 -12.94
CA ASN A 335 5.98 -5.29 -14.35
C ASN A 335 7.21 -6.16 -14.63
N ASN A 336 8.14 -6.26 -13.67
CA ASN A 336 9.35 -7.06 -13.77
C ASN A 336 9.10 -8.58 -13.85
N VAL A 337 7.94 -9.08 -13.42
CA VAL A 337 7.57 -10.50 -13.49
C VAL A 337 6.40 -10.78 -14.46
N MET A 338 5.97 -9.77 -15.22
CA MET A 338 5.04 -9.95 -16.34
C MET A 338 5.69 -10.64 -17.55
N ASN A 339 7.01 -10.84 -17.53
CA ASN A 339 7.77 -11.51 -18.58
C ASN A 339 7.52 -10.97 -20.01
N GLY A 340 7.34 -9.64 -20.11
CA GLY A 340 7.08 -8.95 -21.37
C GLY A 340 5.66 -9.14 -21.93
N GLN A 341 4.77 -9.78 -21.17
CA GLN A 341 3.36 -9.90 -21.53
C GLN A 341 2.58 -8.65 -21.10
N HIS A 342 1.49 -8.39 -21.82
CA HIS A 342 0.45 -7.50 -21.33
C HIS A 342 -0.41 -8.26 -20.32
N VAL A 343 -0.33 -7.87 -19.05
CA VAL A 343 -1.10 -8.46 -17.96
C VAL A 343 -1.84 -7.36 -17.25
N VAL A 344 -3.14 -7.54 -17.00
CA VAL A 344 -3.88 -6.71 -16.05
C VAL A 344 -4.24 -7.55 -14.84
N LEU A 345 -3.99 -7.04 -13.64
CA LEU A 345 -4.18 -7.79 -12.41
C LEU A 345 -4.84 -6.96 -11.32
N LYS A 346 -5.41 -7.65 -10.33
CA LYS A 346 -5.87 -7.02 -9.10
C LYS A 346 -5.71 -7.99 -7.94
N GLY A 347 -4.90 -7.60 -6.95
CA GLY A 347 -4.85 -8.28 -5.67
C GLY A 347 -5.93 -7.77 -4.72
N GLY A 348 -6.40 -8.65 -3.83
CA GLY A 348 -7.32 -8.34 -2.75
C GLY A 348 -6.82 -8.86 -1.42
N ASN A 349 -6.95 -8.05 -0.37
CA ASN A 349 -6.65 -8.45 1.00
C ASN A 349 -7.72 -7.87 1.93
N VAL A 350 -8.20 -8.69 2.85
CA VAL A 350 -8.94 -8.31 4.06
C VAL A 350 -8.37 -9.14 5.22
N PRO A 351 -8.55 -8.74 6.49
CA PRO A 351 -8.08 -9.56 7.59
C PRO A 351 -8.57 -11.01 7.45
N GLY A 352 -7.64 -11.95 7.34
CA GLY A 352 -7.90 -13.39 7.21
C GLY A 352 -8.27 -13.93 5.82
N HIS A 353 -8.30 -13.10 4.76
CA HIS A 353 -8.48 -13.57 3.39
C HIS A 353 -7.68 -12.74 2.38
N SER A 354 -7.15 -13.42 1.37
CA SER A 354 -6.47 -12.78 0.24
C SER A 354 -6.90 -13.40 -1.09
N SER A 355 -6.73 -12.65 -2.16
CA SER A 355 -7.07 -13.07 -3.52
C SER A 355 -6.21 -12.38 -4.57
N LEU A 356 -6.19 -12.94 -5.78
CA LEU A 356 -5.59 -12.34 -6.95
C LEU A 356 -6.34 -12.79 -8.21
N ILE A 357 -6.65 -11.83 -9.09
CA ILE A 357 -6.93 -12.10 -10.50
C ILE A 357 -5.78 -11.60 -11.37
N ALA A 358 -5.45 -12.35 -12.41
CA ALA A 358 -4.55 -11.92 -13.48
C ALA A 358 -5.13 -12.35 -14.84
N ILE A 359 -5.15 -11.42 -15.79
CA ILE A 359 -5.72 -11.60 -17.13
C ILE A 359 -4.65 -11.21 -18.15
N LEU A 360 -4.45 -12.08 -19.14
CA LEU A 360 -3.58 -11.87 -20.31
C LEU A 360 -4.48 -11.86 -21.56
N PRO A 361 -5.05 -10.70 -21.94
CA PRO A 361 -6.08 -10.62 -22.97
C PRO A 361 -5.63 -11.22 -24.31
N GLU A 362 -4.42 -10.89 -24.76
CA GLU A 362 -3.86 -11.34 -26.05
C GLU A 362 -3.50 -12.83 -26.05
N LYS A 363 -3.32 -13.42 -24.86
CA LYS A 363 -3.11 -14.86 -24.70
C LYS A 363 -4.40 -15.60 -24.42
N ASN A 364 -5.53 -14.91 -24.31
CA ASN A 364 -6.82 -15.48 -23.98
C ASN A 364 -6.75 -16.39 -22.72
N THR A 365 -6.00 -15.93 -21.72
CA THR A 365 -5.67 -16.69 -20.51
C THR A 365 -5.89 -15.83 -19.29
N ALA A 366 -6.49 -16.40 -18.25
CA ALA A 366 -6.62 -15.76 -16.96
C ALA A 366 -6.54 -16.79 -15.84
N PHE A 367 -6.15 -16.35 -14.65
CA PHE A 367 -6.29 -17.16 -13.45
C PHE A 367 -6.84 -16.34 -12.28
N TYR A 368 -7.42 -17.06 -11.32
CA TYR A 368 -7.86 -16.54 -10.04
C TYR A 368 -7.40 -17.46 -8.91
N LEU A 369 -7.01 -16.89 -7.78
CA LEU A 369 -6.94 -17.61 -6.51
C LEU A 369 -7.53 -16.78 -5.39
N SER A 370 -8.04 -17.46 -4.36
CA SER A 370 -8.24 -16.90 -3.03
C SER A 370 -7.88 -17.90 -1.94
N TYR A 371 -7.42 -17.39 -0.81
CA TYR A 371 -6.98 -18.19 0.33
C TYR A 371 -7.32 -17.52 1.66
N ASN A 372 -7.36 -18.32 2.72
CA ASN A 372 -7.85 -17.94 4.04
C ASN A 372 -6.79 -17.47 5.03
N ASN A 373 -5.78 -16.76 4.54
CA ASN A 373 -4.99 -15.86 5.36
C ASN A 373 -4.61 -14.60 4.56
N ASP A 374 -4.02 -13.61 5.22
CA ASP A 374 -3.62 -12.32 4.66
C ASP A 374 -2.12 -12.24 4.34
N SER A 375 -1.52 -13.37 3.96
CA SER A 375 -0.12 -13.48 3.54
C SER A 375 0.11 -13.02 2.09
N MET A 376 1.37 -12.93 1.65
CA MET A 376 1.74 -12.56 0.27
C MET A 376 1.89 -13.77 -0.70
N MET A 377 1.22 -14.89 -0.42
CA MET A 377 1.32 -16.12 -1.23
C MET A 377 0.98 -15.90 -2.71
N SER A 378 -0.02 -15.04 -3.00
CA SER A 378 -0.47 -14.76 -4.37
C SER A 378 0.64 -14.28 -5.31
N LEU A 379 1.60 -13.48 -4.83
CA LEU A 379 2.71 -13.00 -5.65
C LEU A 379 3.66 -14.13 -6.06
N ASP A 380 3.93 -15.07 -5.15
CA ASP A 380 4.78 -16.23 -5.45
C ASP A 380 4.10 -17.20 -6.43
N VAL A 381 2.79 -17.39 -6.29
CA VAL A 381 1.99 -18.18 -7.24
C VAL A 381 1.96 -17.51 -8.62
N TYR A 382 1.76 -16.18 -8.67
CA TYR A 382 1.80 -15.41 -9.91
C TYR A 382 3.16 -15.53 -10.62
N LYS A 383 4.27 -15.34 -9.89
CA LYS A 383 5.62 -15.51 -10.43
C LYS A 383 5.86 -16.93 -10.97
N ALA A 384 5.42 -17.95 -10.24
CA ALA A 384 5.54 -19.34 -10.69
C ALA A 384 4.74 -19.58 -11.99
N PHE A 385 3.51 -19.05 -12.05
CA PHE A 385 2.64 -19.16 -13.22
C PHE A 385 3.26 -18.47 -14.44
N MET A 386 3.70 -17.22 -14.30
CA MET A 386 4.31 -16.47 -15.39
C MET A 386 5.61 -17.10 -15.87
N ASN A 387 6.47 -17.59 -14.97
CA ASN A 387 7.73 -18.21 -15.36
C ASN A 387 7.56 -19.57 -16.04
N HIS A 388 6.52 -20.32 -15.68
CA HIS A 388 6.24 -21.62 -16.27
C HIS A 388 5.55 -21.50 -17.64
N TYR A 389 4.51 -20.66 -17.73
CA TYR A 389 3.65 -20.57 -18.92
C TYR A 389 4.02 -19.48 -19.90
N PHE A 390 4.72 -18.44 -19.45
CA PHE A 390 5.12 -17.30 -20.27
C PHE A 390 6.55 -16.89 -19.90
N PRO A 391 7.54 -17.78 -20.02
CA PRO A 391 8.92 -17.48 -19.64
C PRO A 391 9.44 -16.28 -20.43
N LYS A 392 10.23 -15.42 -19.78
CA LYS A 392 10.83 -14.26 -20.44
C LYS A 392 11.64 -14.71 -21.66
N THR A 393 11.19 -14.35 -22.86
CA THR A 393 11.82 -14.77 -24.12
C THR A 393 12.97 -13.85 -24.56
N VAL A 394 13.07 -12.65 -23.97
CA VAL A 394 14.05 -11.64 -24.38
C VAL A 394 15.24 -11.60 -23.43
N THR A 395 16.41 -11.98 -23.92
CA THR A 395 17.70 -11.50 -23.41
C THR A 395 17.83 -10.02 -23.78
N THR A 396 17.23 -9.15 -22.96
CA THR A 396 17.43 -7.71 -23.11
C THR A 396 18.91 -7.41 -22.88
N GLN A 397 19.56 -6.71 -23.80
CA GLN A 397 20.88 -6.15 -23.51
C GLN A 397 20.78 -5.36 -22.20
N PRO A 398 21.78 -5.49 -21.31
CA PRO A 398 21.78 -4.73 -20.07
C PRO A 398 21.65 -3.23 -20.40
N PRO A 399 20.83 -2.49 -19.64
CA PRO A 399 20.66 -1.06 -19.88
C PRO A 399 22.02 -0.36 -19.85
N THR A 400 22.23 0.55 -20.81
CA THR A 400 23.38 1.44 -20.77
C THR A 400 23.08 2.58 -19.81
N TYR A 401 24.00 2.83 -18.88
CA TYR A 401 23.82 3.87 -17.88
C TYR A 401 24.58 5.13 -18.24
N SER A 402 23.94 6.28 -18.05
CA SER A 402 24.53 7.60 -18.22
C SER A 402 24.78 8.27 -16.87
N LYS A 403 25.81 9.11 -16.79
CA LYS A 403 26.04 9.96 -15.62
C LYS A 403 25.13 11.19 -15.63
N VAL A 404 24.72 11.64 -14.45
CA VAL A 404 23.96 12.87 -14.25
C VAL A 404 24.94 14.01 -13.96
N SER A 405 24.82 15.13 -14.67
CA SER A 405 25.64 16.31 -14.35
C SER A 405 25.19 16.94 -13.02
N LYS A 406 26.12 17.58 -12.30
CA LYS A 406 25.81 18.27 -11.03
C LYS A 406 24.68 19.31 -11.16
N GLN A 407 24.59 19.98 -12.31
CA GLN A 407 23.53 20.94 -12.61
C GLN A 407 22.18 20.25 -12.83
N ALA A 408 22.14 19.18 -13.64
CA ALA A 408 20.92 18.42 -13.88
C ALA A 408 20.41 17.74 -12.59
N ALA A 409 21.31 17.28 -11.73
CA ALA A 409 21.00 16.64 -10.47
C ALA A 409 20.15 17.53 -9.54
N GLN A 410 20.31 18.87 -9.60
CA GLN A 410 19.56 19.80 -8.73
C GLN A 410 18.04 19.67 -8.88
N ALA A 411 17.55 19.33 -10.07
CA ALA A 411 16.13 19.13 -10.31
C ALA A 411 15.56 17.95 -9.49
N TYR A 412 16.37 16.91 -9.26
CA TYR A 412 15.94 15.67 -8.59
C TYR A 412 16.16 15.70 -7.08
N ILE A 413 17.23 16.36 -6.61
CA ILE A 413 17.60 16.44 -5.20
C ILE A 413 16.46 17.03 -4.38
N GLY A 414 16.19 16.42 -3.23
CA GLY A 414 15.17 16.88 -2.29
C GLY A 414 14.55 15.76 -1.47
N LEU A 415 13.58 16.13 -0.66
CA LEU A 415 12.75 15.20 0.12
C LEU A 415 11.44 14.96 -0.62
N TYR A 416 10.99 13.71 -0.65
CA TYR A 416 9.73 13.30 -1.24
C TYR A 416 8.89 12.58 -0.18
N LYS A 417 7.58 12.82 -0.19
CA LYS A 417 6.59 12.20 0.71
C LYS A 417 5.68 11.30 -0.11
N ASN A 418 5.55 10.03 0.26
CA ASN A 418 4.62 9.10 -0.40
C ASN A 418 3.19 9.65 -0.27
N THR A 419 2.39 9.65 -1.34
CA THR A 419 1.06 10.27 -1.36
C THR A 419 -0.03 9.45 -0.69
N ARG A 420 0.25 8.19 -0.33
CA ARG A 420 -0.65 7.31 0.43
C ARG A 420 -0.15 7.08 1.86
N LEU A 421 1.14 6.74 2.00
CA LEU A 421 1.77 6.38 3.26
C LEU A 421 2.63 7.54 3.76
N TYR A 422 2.02 8.54 4.43
CA TYR A 422 2.72 9.78 4.81
C TYR A 422 3.93 9.60 5.74
N GLY A 423 4.05 8.44 6.41
CA GLY A 423 5.24 8.06 7.16
C GLY A 423 6.46 7.76 6.26
N VAL A 424 6.22 7.27 5.04
CA VAL A 424 7.25 6.92 4.06
C VAL A 424 7.74 8.18 3.36
N ARG A 425 9.01 8.47 3.55
CA ARG A 425 9.68 9.63 3.01
C ARG A 425 11.00 9.19 2.40
N THR A 426 11.30 9.78 1.26
CA THR A 426 12.44 9.38 0.44
C THR A 426 13.28 10.60 0.14
N LYS A 427 14.54 10.51 0.49
CA LYS A 427 15.56 11.51 0.22
C LYS A 427 16.26 11.16 -1.09
N ILE A 428 16.39 12.14 -1.97
CA ILE A 428 17.24 12.05 -3.16
C ILE A 428 18.43 12.99 -2.98
N SER A 429 19.63 12.44 -3.11
CA SER A 429 20.90 13.17 -3.03
C SER A 429 21.78 12.85 -4.25
N TYR A 430 22.91 13.54 -4.38
CA TYR A 430 23.82 13.41 -5.52
C TYR A 430 25.26 13.34 -5.05
N ALA A 431 26.03 12.40 -5.61
CA ALA A 431 27.49 12.36 -5.52
C ALA A 431 28.06 11.62 -6.74
N ASP A 432 29.24 12.03 -7.21
CA ASP A 432 30.03 11.32 -8.22
C ASP A 432 29.27 10.90 -9.51
N GLY A 433 28.36 11.79 -9.94
CA GLY A 433 27.58 11.62 -11.16
C GLY A 433 26.35 10.73 -11.05
N ASP A 434 26.04 10.21 -9.86
CA ASP A 434 24.88 9.36 -9.60
C ASP A 434 23.93 10.01 -8.59
N LEU A 435 22.65 9.62 -8.65
CA LEU A 435 21.69 9.95 -7.60
C LEU A 435 21.68 8.84 -6.55
N PHE A 436 21.40 9.21 -5.31
CA PHE A 436 21.21 8.27 -4.21
C PHE A 436 19.83 8.45 -3.62
N MET A 437 19.10 7.36 -3.56
CA MET A 437 17.84 7.26 -2.84
C MET A 437 18.12 6.80 -1.41
N GLU A 438 17.51 7.42 -0.42
CA GLU A 438 17.53 6.96 0.96
C GLU A 438 16.10 7.00 1.51
N THR A 439 15.54 5.84 1.84
CA THR A 439 14.21 5.70 2.45
C THR A 439 14.31 4.93 3.75
N GLY A 440 13.45 5.26 4.72
CA GLY A 440 13.39 4.57 6.01
C GLY A 440 12.99 3.09 5.90
N THR A 441 12.44 2.65 4.76
CA THR A 441 11.96 1.27 4.55
C THR A 441 13.00 0.35 3.93
N THR A 442 13.86 0.85 3.04
CA THR A 442 14.81 0.02 2.27
C THR A 442 16.26 0.47 2.42
N GLY A 443 16.53 1.60 3.06
CA GLY A 443 17.88 2.13 3.26
C GLY A 443 18.35 2.97 2.06
N LYS A 444 19.68 3.00 1.87
CA LYS A 444 20.34 3.79 0.83
C LYS A 444 20.61 2.94 -0.42
N HIS A 445 20.19 3.43 -1.57
CA HIS A 445 20.35 2.80 -2.88
C HIS A 445 21.00 3.76 -3.88
N THR A 446 21.75 3.21 -4.83
CA THR A 446 22.36 4.01 -5.91
C THR A 446 21.46 3.97 -7.12
N LEU A 447 21.09 5.13 -7.65
CA LEU A 447 20.23 5.27 -8.82
C LEU A 447 21.07 5.59 -10.05
N LYS A 448 21.14 4.64 -10.98
CA LYS A 448 21.81 4.80 -12.27
C LYS A 448 20.81 5.25 -13.33
N MET A 449 21.14 6.31 -14.06
CA MET A 449 20.24 6.86 -15.08
C MET A 449 20.21 5.96 -16.31
N VAL A 450 19.04 5.42 -16.63
CA VAL A 450 18.79 4.63 -17.86
C VAL A 450 18.60 5.60 -19.04
N HIS A 451 17.75 6.60 -18.85
CA HIS A 451 17.57 7.76 -19.74
C HIS A 451 16.96 8.91 -18.92
N PRO A 452 16.78 10.13 -19.47
CA PRO A 452 16.21 11.24 -18.70
C PRO A 452 14.89 10.82 -18.01
N LEU A 453 14.78 11.18 -16.72
CA LEU A 453 13.67 10.83 -15.82
C LEU A 453 13.57 9.37 -15.37
N LEU A 454 14.27 8.42 -15.99
CA LEU A 454 14.22 7.00 -15.61
C LEU A 454 15.56 6.53 -15.03
N PHE A 455 15.49 5.97 -13.83
CA PHE A 455 16.63 5.45 -13.09
C PHE A 455 16.38 3.98 -12.70
N GLU A 456 17.46 3.26 -12.45
CA GLU A 456 17.44 1.88 -11.94
C GLU A 456 18.34 1.78 -10.70
N ASP A 457 17.88 1.07 -9.68
CA ASP A 457 18.70 0.74 -8.50
C ASP A 457 19.59 -0.48 -8.75
N GLU A 458 20.43 -0.85 -7.77
CA GLU A 458 21.29 -2.04 -7.89
C GLU A 458 20.54 -3.39 -7.94
N ALA A 459 19.23 -3.41 -7.62
CA ALA A 459 18.38 -4.60 -7.64
C ALA A 459 17.51 -4.69 -8.92
N GLY A 460 17.64 -3.75 -9.85
CA GLY A 460 16.87 -3.69 -11.09
C GLY A 460 15.49 -3.01 -10.96
N ASN A 461 15.17 -2.43 -9.81
CA ASN A 461 13.94 -1.67 -9.60
C ASN A 461 14.05 -0.31 -10.29
N LYS A 462 12.97 0.10 -10.96
CA LYS A 462 12.92 1.36 -11.69
C LYS A 462 12.36 2.48 -10.82
N MET A 463 12.94 3.67 -10.98
CA MET A 463 12.40 4.92 -10.45
C MET A 463 12.18 5.90 -11.60
N ALA A 464 10.94 6.29 -11.83
CA ALA A 464 10.56 7.25 -12.85
C ALA A 464 10.13 8.57 -12.22
N PHE A 465 10.79 9.67 -12.56
CA PHE A 465 10.44 11.01 -12.12
C PHE A 465 9.42 11.66 -13.06
N LYS A 466 8.51 12.44 -12.50
CA LYS A 466 7.47 13.15 -13.24
C LYS A 466 7.70 14.66 -13.16
N LYS A 467 7.56 15.33 -14.30
CA LYS A 467 7.57 16.79 -14.41
C LYS A 467 6.16 17.36 -14.42
N ASP A 468 5.99 18.56 -13.88
CA ASP A 468 4.82 19.39 -14.14
C ASP A 468 4.89 20.07 -15.51
N LYS A 469 3.83 20.82 -15.87
CA LYS A 469 3.76 21.58 -17.14
C LYS A 469 4.85 22.65 -17.27
N SER A 470 5.46 23.08 -16.17
CA SER A 470 6.54 24.07 -16.14
C SER A 470 7.93 23.42 -16.19
N GLY A 471 8.00 22.09 -16.27
CA GLY A 471 9.25 21.33 -16.35
C GLY A 471 9.88 20.99 -14.98
N ASN A 472 9.23 21.32 -13.86
CA ASN A 472 9.74 21.03 -12.52
C ASN A 472 9.48 19.57 -12.16
N ILE A 473 10.45 18.90 -11.52
CA ILE A 473 10.23 17.57 -10.96
C ILE A 473 9.32 17.68 -9.74
N THR A 474 8.15 17.05 -9.81
CA THR A 474 7.12 17.12 -8.76
C THR A 474 6.87 15.77 -8.09
N TYR A 475 7.12 14.66 -8.77
CA TYR A 475 6.94 13.33 -8.21
C TYR A 475 7.99 12.33 -8.69
N PHE A 476 8.07 11.18 -8.01
CA PHE A 476 8.58 9.95 -8.60
C PHE A 476 7.63 8.77 -8.32
N TYR A 477 7.75 7.71 -9.12
CA TYR A 477 7.17 6.40 -8.87
C TYR A 477 8.30 5.34 -8.83
N TYR A 478 8.23 4.42 -7.88
CA TYR A 478 9.29 3.45 -7.62
C TYR A 478 8.73 2.02 -7.59
N THR A 479 9.31 1.12 -8.40
CA THR A 479 8.68 -0.20 -8.68
C THR A 479 9.07 -1.31 -7.72
N ASN A 480 9.68 -1.00 -6.57
CA ASN A 480 10.21 -2.05 -5.67
C ASN A 480 9.08 -2.90 -5.05
N PRO A 481 8.95 -4.18 -5.43
CA PRO A 481 7.85 -5.03 -4.98
C PRO A 481 8.02 -5.52 -3.53
N ASN A 482 9.20 -5.37 -2.95
CA ASN A 482 9.49 -5.75 -1.57
C ASN A 482 9.25 -4.59 -0.59
N GLY A 483 9.03 -3.38 -1.11
CA GLY A 483 8.68 -2.20 -0.32
C GLY A 483 7.19 -1.86 -0.45
N VAL A 484 6.78 -0.77 0.19
CA VAL A 484 5.42 -0.23 0.10
C VAL A 484 5.35 0.97 -0.86
N ASP A 485 6.41 1.26 -1.58
CA ASP A 485 6.52 2.44 -2.44
C ASP A 485 5.75 2.31 -3.75
N PHE A 486 5.48 1.09 -4.22
CA PHE A 486 4.84 0.84 -5.51
C PHE A 486 3.34 1.17 -5.52
N VAL A 487 2.70 1.37 -4.37
CA VAL A 487 1.25 1.65 -4.30
C VAL A 487 0.90 3.13 -4.44
N ALA A 488 1.89 4.01 -4.65
CA ALA A 488 1.65 5.44 -4.83
C ALA A 488 2.88 6.15 -5.40
N TYR A 489 2.68 7.31 -6.02
CA TYR A 489 3.78 8.24 -6.25
C TYR A 489 4.27 8.85 -4.92
N ALA A 490 5.52 9.30 -4.91
CA ALA A 490 6.04 10.19 -3.87
C ALA A 490 6.14 11.61 -4.42
N GLN A 491 5.57 12.57 -3.70
CA GLN A 491 5.55 13.99 -4.08
C GLN A 491 6.76 14.72 -3.49
N LYS A 492 7.42 15.53 -4.30
CA LYS A 492 8.51 16.41 -3.85
C LYS A 492 7.97 17.42 -2.84
N VAL A 493 8.55 17.44 -1.64
CA VAL A 493 8.19 18.36 -0.57
C VAL A 493 8.69 19.76 -0.95
N LYS A 494 7.79 20.73 -0.95
CA LYS A 494 8.12 22.15 -1.15
C LYS A 494 8.32 22.80 0.21
N MET A 495 9.40 23.57 0.35
CA MET A 495 9.58 24.40 1.52
C MET A 495 8.48 25.43 1.61
N LYS A 496 7.82 25.49 2.77
CA LYS A 496 6.90 26.56 3.09
C LYS A 496 7.65 27.81 3.55
N PRO A 497 7.04 29.00 3.42
CA PRO A 497 7.59 30.22 3.99
C PRO A 497 7.91 30.05 5.48
N ALA A 498 9.01 30.66 5.91
CA ALA A 498 9.40 30.68 7.31
C ALA A 498 8.39 31.46 8.17
N PHE A 499 8.28 31.07 9.43
CA PHE A 499 7.46 31.79 10.39
C PHE A 499 8.10 33.12 10.81
N SER A 500 7.25 34.13 11.01
CA SER A 500 7.67 35.51 11.30
C SER A 500 8.41 35.68 12.63
N ASP A 501 8.25 34.75 13.57
CA ASP A 501 8.79 34.79 14.93
C ASP A 501 9.87 33.73 15.20
N VAL A 502 10.41 33.10 14.14
CA VAL A 502 11.55 32.17 14.22
C VAL A 502 12.79 32.84 13.62
N PRO A 503 13.77 33.27 14.45
CA PRO A 503 14.99 33.91 13.95
C PRO A 503 15.78 33.04 12.97
N ASN A 504 16.40 33.67 11.97
CA ASN A 504 17.17 32.97 10.94
C ASN A 504 18.41 32.23 11.49
N ASP A 505 18.98 32.73 12.57
CA ASP A 505 20.13 32.18 13.30
C ASP A 505 19.71 31.18 14.40
N SER A 506 18.41 30.92 14.58
CA SER A 506 17.93 29.96 15.56
C SER A 506 18.43 28.55 15.24
N VAL A 507 19.08 27.92 16.21
CA VAL A 507 19.51 26.51 16.14
C VAL A 507 18.34 25.53 15.99
N TYR A 508 17.10 25.98 16.19
CA TYR A 508 15.88 25.20 16.02
C TYR A 508 15.22 25.37 14.65
N LYS A 509 15.64 26.36 13.85
CA LYS A 509 14.92 26.82 12.65
C LYS A 509 14.63 25.69 11.65
N SER A 510 15.63 24.88 11.30
CA SER A 510 15.43 23.85 10.27
C SER A 510 14.47 22.75 10.73
N TYR A 511 14.47 22.39 12.02
CA TYR A 511 13.52 21.40 12.54
C TYR A 511 12.09 21.92 12.43
N ILE A 512 11.88 23.20 12.74
CA ILE A 512 10.58 23.87 12.63
C ILE A 512 10.13 23.94 11.16
N ASP A 513 11.01 24.40 10.27
CA ASP A 513 10.71 24.57 8.85
C ASP A 513 10.42 23.22 8.15
N ASN A 514 11.12 22.14 8.54
CA ASN A 514 10.89 20.78 8.07
C ASN A 514 9.49 20.29 8.45
N LEU A 515 9.13 20.37 9.74
CA LEU A 515 7.81 19.93 10.21
C LEU A 515 6.67 20.74 9.59
N ASN A 516 6.88 22.03 9.36
CA ASN A 516 5.90 22.88 8.67
C ASN A 516 5.69 22.42 7.21
N SER A 517 6.79 22.18 6.49
CA SER A 517 6.77 21.76 5.09
C SER A 517 6.19 20.35 4.91
N LEU A 518 6.27 19.51 5.95
CA LEU A 518 5.67 18.18 5.99
C LEU A 518 4.20 18.14 6.46
N ASP A 519 3.62 19.29 6.83
CA ASP A 519 2.26 19.40 7.44
C ASP A 519 2.14 18.70 8.80
N ILE A 520 3.23 18.54 9.53
CA ILE A 520 3.25 17.87 10.84
C ILE A 520 2.93 18.86 11.96
N MET A 521 3.60 20.02 11.93
CA MET A 521 3.47 21.07 12.94
C MET A 521 3.59 22.45 12.29
N GLY A 522 2.48 23.20 12.30
CA GLY A 522 2.39 24.53 11.67
C GLY A 522 2.38 25.69 12.67
N ALA A 523 1.99 26.88 12.19
CA ALA A 523 1.80 28.07 13.02
C ALA A 523 0.78 27.83 14.15
N LYS A 524 0.95 28.53 15.27
CA LYS A 524 -0.01 28.56 16.37
C LYS A 524 -1.12 29.60 16.14
N SER A 525 -0.76 30.74 15.54
CA SER A 525 -1.71 31.79 15.15
C SER A 525 -1.14 32.61 13.99
N GLY A 526 -1.93 32.84 12.95
CA GLY A 526 -1.48 33.53 11.73
C GLY A 526 -0.19 32.90 11.16
N ASN A 527 0.86 33.70 10.99
CA ASN A 527 2.20 33.24 10.58
C ASN A 527 3.21 33.18 11.75
N ARG A 528 2.73 32.95 12.98
CA ARG A 528 3.57 32.85 14.19
C ARG A 528 3.62 31.41 14.69
N PHE A 529 4.83 30.87 14.83
CA PHE A 529 5.06 29.52 15.34
C PHE A 529 4.97 29.44 16.86
N ASP A 530 5.28 30.52 17.60
CA ASP A 530 5.44 30.54 19.06
C ASP A 530 6.50 29.52 19.56
N PRO A 531 7.81 29.73 19.29
CA PRO A 531 8.86 28.75 19.57
C PRO A 531 8.96 28.35 21.06
N LYS A 532 8.76 29.31 21.96
CA LYS A 532 8.85 29.11 23.42
C LYS A 532 7.51 28.69 24.04
N GLY A 533 6.42 28.74 23.29
CA GLY A 533 5.11 28.27 23.71
C GLY A 533 5.16 26.83 24.23
N LYS A 534 4.54 26.60 25.38
CA LYS A 534 4.44 25.27 25.98
C LYS A 534 3.33 24.46 25.31
N MET A 535 3.59 23.17 25.10
CA MET A 535 2.62 22.26 24.50
C MET A 535 1.78 21.56 25.56
N THR A 536 0.53 21.31 25.23
CA THR A 536 -0.32 20.37 25.97
C THR A 536 -0.01 18.93 25.56
N GLN A 537 -0.43 17.98 26.39
CA GLN A 537 -0.31 16.55 26.12
C GLN A 537 -1.10 16.14 24.87
N GLY A 538 -2.28 16.72 24.67
CA GLY A 538 -3.12 16.49 23.48
C GLY A 538 -2.49 17.06 22.21
N GLU A 539 -1.98 18.30 22.24
CA GLU A 539 -1.30 18.89 21.09
C GLU A 539 -0.08 18.06 20.67
N PHE A 540 0.73 17.61 21.63
CA PHE A 540 1.90 16.79 21.32
C PHE A 540 1.50 15.42 20.79
N ALA A 541 0.49 14.78 21.38
CA ALA A 541 -0.09 13.53 20.90
C ALA A 541 -0.50 13.60 19.41
N ASP A 542 -1.23 14.65 19.04
CA ASP A 542 -1.71 14.83 17.66
C ASP A 542 -0.56 15.06 16.68
N VAL A 543 0.42 15.90 17.05
CA VAL A 543 1.60 16.15 16.21
C VAL A 543 2.45 14.89 16.09
N LEU A 544 2.61 14.12 17.15
CA LEU A 544 3.37 12.87 17.16
C LEU A 544 2.71 11.80 16.27
N LEU A 545 1.39 11.68 16.30
CA LEU A 545 0.66 10.77 15.38
C LEU A 545 0.80 11.21 13.91
N ARG A 546 0.76 12.53 13.64
CA ARG A 546 1.07 13.07 12.29
C ARG A 546 2.49 12.74 11.85
N ALA A 547 3.46 12.93 12.74
CA ALA A 547 4.86 12.64 12.52
C ALA A 547 5.08 11.15 12.16
N HIS A 548 4.48 10.26 12.96
CA HIS A 548 4.48 8.81 12.75
C HIS A 548 3.88 8.42 11.39
N GLY A 549 2.92 9.20 10.88
CA GLY A 549 2.43 9.07 9.50
C GLY A 549 1.38 7.98 9.25
N MET A 550 1.00 7.21 10.29
CA MET A 550 -0.06 6.19 10.22
C MET A 550 -1.45 6.70 10.67
N HIS A 551 -1.64 8.02 10.69
CA HIS A 551 -2.93 8.61 11.07
C HIS A 551 -3.99 8.53 9.95
N THR A 552 -3.58 8.11 8.76
CA THR A 552 -4.44 7.94 7.58
C THR A 552 -5.21 6.62 7.56
N PHE A 553 -4.89 5.69 8.48
CA PHE A 553 -5.57 4.41 8.64
C PHE A 553 -6.37 4.42 9.95
N PRO A 554 -7.72 4.37 9.92
CA PRO A 554 -8.55 4.53 11.13
C PRO A 554 -8.25 3.52 12.25
N ASP A 555 -8.07 2.24 11.90
CA ASP A 555 -7.78 1.18 12.86
C ASP A 555 -6.41 1.36 13.51
N GLU A 556 -5.38 1.59 12.70
CA GLU A 556 -4.04 1.85 13.20
C GLU A 556 -3.99 3.14 14.03
N PHE A 557 -4.73 4.17 13.64
CA PHE A 557 -4.79 5.43 14.38
C PHE A 557 -5.31 5.22 15.81
N ARG A 558 -6.40 4.45 15.97
CA ARG A 558 -6.97 4.14 17.30
C ARG A 558 -5.99 3.35 18.17
N GLU A 559 -5.37 2.32 17.62
CA GLU A 559 -4.42 1.48 18.36
C GLU A 559 -3.11 2.21 18.67
N ASN A 560 -2.58 2.98 17.72
CA ASN A 560 -1.42 3.84 17.92
C ASN A 560 -1.69 4.88 19.01
N LYS A 561 -2.90 5.46 19.08
CA LYS A 561 -3.27 6.41 20.13
C LYS A 561 -3.26 5.75 21.53
N LYS A 562 -3.81 4.54 21.67
CA LYS A 562 -3.76 3.78 22.93
C LYS A 562 -2.32 3.43 23.30
N ARG A 563 -1.54 2.93 22.34
CA ARG A 563 -0.13 2.54 22.53
C ARG A 563 0.72 3.73 22.96
N MET A 564 0.57 4.86 22.28
CA MET A 564 1.32 6.08 22.55
C MET A 564 1.22 6.52 24.01
N ILE A 565 0.02 6.47 24.61
CA ILE A 565 -0.19 6.93 25.99
C ILE A 565 0.07 5.84 27.04
N ALA A 566 0.37 4.61 26.63
CA ALA A 566 0.58 3.51 27.56
C ALA A 566 1.78 3.78 28.49
N GLY A 567 1.61 3.56 29.80
CA GLY A 567 2.67 3.81 30.79
C GLY A 567 2.92 5.29 31.11
N VAL A 568 2.19 6.23 30.50
CA VAL A 568 2.27 7.66 30.82
C VAL A 568 1.32 7.96 32.00
N PRO A 569 1.83 8.36 33.18
CA PRO A 569 0.98 8.64 34.34
C PRO A 569 0.18 9.92 34.14
N ASN A 570 -1.06 9.94 34.64
CA ASN A 570 -1.94 11.12 34.67
C ASN A 570 -2.13 11.82 33.32
N TYR A 571 -2.28 11.06 32.23
CA TYR A 571 -2.53 11.62 30.90
C TYR A 571 -3.85 12.41 30.87
N GLN A 572 -3.74 13.72 30.66
CA GLN A 572 -4.82 14.69 30.57
C GLN A 572 -4.54 15.59 29.36
N PRO A 573 -5.32 15.50 28.26
CA PRO A 573 -5.02 16.19 27.01
C PRO A 573 -4.81 17.70 27.13
N LYS A 574 -5.48 18.36 28.08
CA LYS A 574 -5.39 19.82 28.30
C LYS A 574 -4.22 20.25 29.18
N SER A 575 -3.58 19.32 29.88
CA SER A 575 -2.46 19.61 30.77
C SER A 575 -1.17 19.75 29.98
N LEU A 576 -0.21 20.53 30.50
CA LEU A 576 1.10 20.69 29.87
C LEU A 576 1.84 19.35 29.82
N ILE A 577 2.55 19.11 28.71
CA ILE A 577 3.39 17.93 28.57
C ILE A 577 4.80 18.20 29.11
N THR A 578 5.34 17.24 29.86
CA THR A 578 6.75 17.25 30.28
C THR A 578 7.62 16.52 29.26
N ARG A 579 8.92 16.82 29.25
CA ARG A 579 9.88 16.17 28.35
C ARG A 579 9.93 14.66 28.53
N GLN A 580 9.78 14.16 29.76
CA GLN A 580 9.73 12.72 30.05
C GLN A 580 8.47 12.02 29.54
N MET A 581 7.31 12.69 29.58
CA MET A 581 6.08 12.15 28.96
C MET A 581 6.23 12.05 27.45
N ALA A 582 6.77 13.10 26.82
CA ALA A 582 7.03 13.12 25.39
C ALA A 582 7.97 11.98 24.97
N ALA A 583 9.03 11.74 25.75
CA ALA A 583 9.98 10.66 25.49
C ALA A 583 9.32 9.26 25.50
N VAL A 584 8.48 8.97 26.50
CA VAL A 584 7.73 7.70 26.58
C VAL A 584 6.76 7.55 25.42
N MET A 585 5.99 8.61 25.11
CA MET A 585 5.06 8.58 23.97
C MET A 585 5.77 8.30 22.65
N MET A 586 6.93 8.91 22.43
CA MET A 586 7.75 8.68 21.23
C MET A 586 8.35 7.27 21.19
N GLN A 587 8.88 6.77 22.32
CA GLN A 587 9.40 5.41 22.40
C GLN A 587 8.32 4.38 22.08
N ASN A 588 7.12 4.54 22.67
CA ASN A 588 5.98 3.65 22.46
C ASN A 588 5.56 3.53 21.00
N LEU A 589 5.64 4.62 20.23
CA LEU A 589 5.32 4.59 18.81
C LEU A 589 6.48 4.07 17.95
N LYS A 590 7.71 4.45 18.27
CA LYS A 590 8.89 4.06 17.48
C LYS A 590 9.34 2.62 17.74
N HIS A 591 8.91 1.99 18.84
CA HIS A 591 9.43 0.72 19.33
C HIS A 591 10.96 0.77 19.54
N ALA A 592 11.46 1.91 20.01
CA ALA A 592 12.88 2.10 20.25
C ALA A 592 13.37 1.16 21.37
N ALA A 593 14.35 0.30 21.05
CA ALA A 593 14.96 -0.60 22.01
C ALA A 593 15.66 0.19 23.14
N PRO A 594 15.72 -0.36 24.37
CA PRO A 594 16.38 0.31 25.49
C PRO A 594 17.84 0.61 25.16
N GLY A 595 18.27 1.86 25.36
CA GLY A 595 19.68 2.24 25.25
C GLY A 595 20.41 1.85 26.53
N THR A 596 21.40 0.95 26.46
CA THR A 596 22.09 0.41 27.65
C THR A 596 23.27 1.26 28.14
N ASN A 597 23.70 2.27 27.36
CA ASN A 597 24.94 3.02 27.63
C ASN A 597 24.73 4.49 28.04
N VAL A 598 23.50 4.95 28.30
CA VAL A 598 23.20 6.35 28.64
C VAL A 598 23.06 6.54 30.15
N LYS A 599 23.76 7.53 30.72
CA LYS A 599 23.66 7.90 32.14
C LYS A 599 22.90 9.22 32.31
N LEU A 600 21.65 9.14 32.73
CA LEU A 600 20.84 10.34 32.97
C LEU A 600 21.30 11.07 34.24
N THR A 601 21.49 12.38 34.14
CA THR A 601 21.77 13.28 35.25
C THR A 601 20.58 14.23 35.46
N GLY A 602 20.36 14.67 36.70
CA GLY A 602 19.18 15.43 37.10
C GLY A 602 17.97 14.54 37.45
N LYS A 603 16.86 15.17 37.84
CA LYS A 603 15.65 14.46 38.27
C LYS A 603 14.91 13.87 37.06
N THR A 604 14.74 12.55 37.08
CA THR A 604 13.92 11.79 36.11
C THR A 604 13.11 10.77 36.89
N ASP A 605 11.82 10.66 36.59
CA ASP A 605 10.98 9.65 37.24
C ASP A 605 11.27 8.25 36.67
N SER A 606 11.21 7.23 37.51
CA SER A 606 11.62 5.86 37.16
C SER A 606 10.89 5.29 35.93
N TRP A 607 9.60 5.64 35.74
CA TRP A 607 8.79 5.19 34.62
C TRP A 607 9.24 5.71 33.24
N ALA A 608 10.10 6.73 33.20
CA ALA A 608 10.56 7.36 31.96
C ALA A 608 12.04 7.13 31.63
N VAL A 609 12.82 6.55 32.55
CA VAL A 609 14.28 6.39 32.41
C VAL A 609 14.63 5.63 31.14
N ASP A 610 14.03 4.47 30.92
CA ASP A 610 14.33 3.61 29.76
C ASP A 610 13.98 4.27 28.44
N ALA A 611 12.85 4.99 28.38
CA ALA A 611 12.43 5.71 27.19
C ALA A 611 13.40 6.83 26.83
N ILE A 612 13.81 7.62 27.82
CA ILE A 612 14.77 8.69 27.61
C ILE A 612 16.12 8.12 27.18
N ALA A 613 16.60 7.06 27.84
CA ALA A 613 17.85 6.39 27.47
C ALA A 613 17.81 5.85 26.03
N ALA A 614 16.68 5.28 25.60
CA ALA A 614 16.46 4.78 24.24
C ALA A 614 16.49 5.90 23.18
N LEU A 615 15.95 7.09 23.49
CA LEU A 615 16.00 8.23 22.57
C LEU A 615 17.40 8.85 22.51
N VAL A 616 18.03 9.06 23.66
CA VAL A 616 19.37 9.66 23.75
C VAL A 616 20.41 8.80 23.05
N SER A 617 20.34 7.47 23.19
CA SER A 617 21.29 6.55 22.52
C SER A 617 21.22 6.63 21.00
N GLN A 618 20.10 7.11 20.44
CA GLN A 618 19.90 7.36 19.02
C GLN A 618 20.18 8.82 18.63
N GLY A 619 20.70 9.65 19.55
CA GLY A 619 20.95 11.08 19.33
C GLY A 619 19.68 11.94 19.25
N ILE A 620 18.53 11.41 19.66
CA ILE A 620 17.24 12.11 19.63
C ILE A 620 17.15 13.03 20.85
N VAL A 621 17.85 14.15 20.76
CA VAL A 621 17.87 15.23 21.75
C VAL A 621 17.79 16.58 21.05
N ASP A 622 17.19 17.58 21.69
CA ASP A 622 17.18 18.93 21.14
C ASP A 622 18.58 19.59 21.19
N PRO A 623 18.85 20.63 20.37
CA PRO A 623 20.14 21.34 20.33
C PRO A 623 20.68 21.81 21.69
N ASP A 624 19.83 22.16 22.65
CA ASP A 624 20.25 22.64 23.97
C ASP A 624 20.58 21.48 24.93
N THR A 625 20.39 20.22 24.53
CA THR A 625 20.72 19.03 25.32
C THR A 625 22.02 18.42 24.84
N LYS A 626 23.08 18.50 25.67
CA LYS A 626 24.41 17.97 25.35
C LYS A 626 24.59 16.56 25.92
N ILE A 627 25.05 15.63 25.08
CA ILE A 627 25.51 14.31 25.49
C ILE A 627 27.03 14.40 25.67
N ASN A 628 27.51 14.18 26.90
CA ASN A 628 28.94 14.27 27.20
C ASN A 628 29.68 13.02 26.67
N PRO A 629 31.01 13.09 26.45
CA PRO A 629 31.80 11.95 25.97
C PRO A 629 31.67 10.69 26.83
N ASN A 630 31.46 10.84 28.14
CA ASN A 630 31.20 9.76 29.09
C ASN A 630 29.75 9.23 29.08
N GLN A 631 28.96 9.58 28.05
CA GLN A 631 27.56 9.23 27.87
C GLN A 631 26.61 9.76 28.97
N THR A 632 27.03 10.77 29.74
CA THR A 632 26.14 11.47 30.67
C THR A 632 25.32 12.54 29.96
N VAL A 633 24.05 12.69 30.35
CA VAL A 633 23.13 13.68 29.76
C VAL A 633 22.16 14.21 30.80
N ASN A 634 21.94 15.53 30.83
CA ASN A 634 20.81 16.12 31.54
C ASN A 634 19.67 16.37 30.53
N PHE A 635 18.70 15.47 30.50
CA PHE A 635 17.57 15.54 29.56
C PHE A 635 16.51 16.59 29.96
N ARG A 636 16.64 17.21 31.15
CA ARG A 636 15.66 18.15 31.72
C ARG A 636 14.25 17.52 31.84
N SER A 637 14.21 16.26 32.25
CA SER A 637 13.05 15.35 32.14
C SER A 637 11.74 15.91 32.68
N THR A 638 11.78 16.61 33.82
CA THR A 638 10.58 17.15 34.48
C THR A 638 10.10 18.51 33.94
N GLN A 639 10.87 19.16 33.06
CA GLN A 639 10.48 20.45 32.50
C GLN A 639 9.37 20.31 31.46
N THR A 640 8.55 21.36 31.31
CA THR A 640 7.52 21.45 30.29
C THR A 640 8.12 21.65 28.90
N LEU A 641 7.65 20.88 27.93
CA LEU A 641 8.16 20.88 26.56
C LEU A 641 7.67 22.12 25.80
N SER A 642 8.60 22.86 25.21
CA SER A 642 8.27 23.93 24.27
C SER A 642 8.08 23.41 22.83
N ARG A 643 7.42 24.21 21.99
CA ARG A 643 7.16 23.87 20.59
C ARG A 643 8.44 23.69 19.77
N GLN A 644 9.48 24.49 20.01
CA GLN A 644 10.77 24.33 19.33
C GLN A 644 11.49 23.04 19.74
N GLU A 645 11.45 22.69 21.03
CA GLU A 645 12.06 21.44 21.54
C GLU A 645 11.32 20.23 20.98
N ALA A 646 9.98 20.26 20.97
CA ALA A 646 9.16 19.23 20.35
C ALA A 646 9.53 19.06 18.87
N SER A 647 9.76 20.17 18.16
CA SER A 647 10.13 20.12 16.74
C SER A 647 11.43 19.36 16.52
N ALA A 648 12.46 19.66 17.30
CA ALA A 648 13.75 18.97 17.21
C ALA A 648 13.65 17.48 17.57
N LEU A 649 12.89 17.14 18.62
CA LEU A 649 12.70 15.74 19.04
C LEU A 649 11.97 14.92 17.98
N LEU A 650 10.84 15.43 17.47
CA LEU A 650 10.04 14.75 16.45
C LEU A 650 10.83 14.58 15.15
N ASP A 651 11.50 15.64 14.73
CA ASP A 651 12.27 15.63 13.49
C ASP A 651 13.40 14.60 13.52
N LYS A 652 14.18 14.58 14.61
CA LYS A 652 15.23 13.56 14.79
C LYS A 652 14.67 12.16 14.95
N ALA A 653 13.56 11.99 15.66
CA ALA A 653 13.00 10.67 15.95
C ALA A 653 12.57 9.91 14.70
N PHE A 654 12.03 10.62 13.72
CA PHE A 654 11.54 10.04 12.48
C PHE A 654 12.43 10.37 11.28
N GLY A 655 13.62 10.91 11.52
CA GLY A 655 14.67 11.08 10.51
C GLY A 655 14.40 12.17 9.47
N TYR A 656 13.67 13.23 9.81
CA TYR A 656 13.37 14.31 8.86
C TYR A 656 14.60 15.18 8.54
N TYR A 657 15.62 15.19 9.41
CA TYR A 657 16.88 15.94 9.23
C TYR A 657 17.95 15.26 8.37
N SER A 658 17.71 14.10 7.75
CA SER A 658 18.74 13.47 6.92
C SER A 658 19.13 14.28 5.67
N LEU A 659 18.51 15.44 5.41
CA LEU A 659 19.09 16.52 4.60
C LEU A 659 18.73 17.89 5.16
N PRO A 660 19.63 18.89 5.10
CA PRO A 660 19.14 20.24 4.98
C PRO A 660 18.35 20.31 3.66
N ILE A 661 17.09 20.71 3.74
CA ILE A 661 16.44 21.33 2.60
C ILE A 661 17.12 22.68 2.47
N LYS A 662 18.29 22.71 1.80
CA LYS A 662 18.94 23.98 1.51
C LYS A 662 17.99 24.77 0.60
N PRO A 663 17.73 26.05 0.92
CA PRO A 663 16.83 26.90 0.16
C PRO A 663 17.21 27.00 -1.31
#